data_AF-E2BHK9-F1
#
_entry.id   AF-E2BHK9-F1
#
_cell.length_a   1.000
_cell.length_b   1.000
_cell.length_c   1.000
_cell.angle_alpha   90.00
_cell.angle_beta   90.00
_cell.angle_gamma   90.00
#
_symmetry.space_group_name_H-M   'P 1'
#
loop_
_entity.id
_entity.type
_entity.pdbx_description
1 polymer ?
#
loop_
_entity_poly.entity_id
_entity_poly.type
_entity_poly.pdbx_seq_one_letter_code
_entity_poly.pdbx_strand_id
1 'polypeptide(L)'
;MNEADFNILWMGNHPKPDVLRNLMPYQKVNHFPRSYEITRKDRLYKNIEAMQRSKGLRNLDFIPQTFLLPAEARELISAHFRYRGPWIVKPKASSRGRGIYIVNNPEKILTDESVIVAQYINNPLLVDGHKCDLRLYVAVTNYDPLLIYLYEEGLVRFATVKYDGGNQYIWNPCMHLCNYSINKFHVDYVKNEDPDAEDVGHKWTLSALLRHLRSTGQDTELLMQRIEDIIIKSILATASGIISGLKQFVKHPETCFELFGFDILIDDTLKPWLLEVNLTPSLGCDSPLDVRLKSALIADLLTLVGIPAVDPILRPQNLNRAAVNSNKRMTSYRRVQSAETLPQGRKSTSRSNVNKSGLSSEEQRIVASAKAQFERRGGFVRIFPSPKSWELYSQYLDMITGTPMMSDLIGLRKLPQQVNTNHNLMLHEQLFPAASRVTGFIIPEVTLDRLSRYERYERALVKGHKQSLDRENKENVDIDMHKYKNQVIQSMQEGNKLSPGEARKAFGLYLGYILRKISQSNADPACCDLVMKFLQHSSCSLRTPFLFTLPCSKLSDKDRAAITAKQLSDFLHLYNRETDLYEDTVDRPRTVPNKLFQKFLAAASEQDLDDVLILQTRLYKCAHSFLGRSGFAGSLRGANLLGSLPQITSRVYSNAAVTEQCKCNNTINR
;
A
#
# COMPACT_ATOMS: atom_id res chain seq x y z
N MET A 1 -6.89 -31.24 13.47
CA MET A 1 -6.72 -31.15 12.00
C MET A 1 -5.23 -31.11 11.73
N ASN A 2 -4.74 -31.92 10.79
CA ASN A 2 -3.33 -31.85 10.36
C ASN A 2 -3.10 -30.45 9.77
N GLU A 3 -2.08 -29.70 10.22
CA GLU A 3 -1.80 -28.33 9.72
C GLU A 3 -1.51 -28.28 8.21
N ALA A 4 -1.26 -29.43 7.58
CA ALA A 4 -1.02 -29.57 6.15
C ALA A 4 -2.30 -29.68 5.28
N ASP A 5 -3.48 -29.74 5.88
CA ASP A 5 -4.73 -30.08 5.17
C ASP A 5 -5.57 -28.86 4.75
N PHE A 6 -5.13 -28.15 3.70
CA PHE A 6 -5.80 -26.94 3.19
C PHE A 6 -5.95 -26.92 1.67
N ASN A 7 -6.91 -26.14 1.15
CA ASN A 7 -7.01 -25.82 -0.29
C ASN A 7 -6.25 -24.54 -0.62
N ILE A 8 -6.29 -23.57 0.27
CA ILE A 8 -5.56 -22.30 0.17
C ILE A 8 -4.82 -22.02 1.47
N LEU A 9 -3.55 -21.65 1.34
CA LEU A 9 -2.72 -21.14 2.42
C LEU A 9 -2.42 -19.67 2.11
N TRP A 10 -2.98 -18.78 2.92
CA TRP A 10 -2.75 -17.35 2.82
C TRP A 10 -1.82 -16.89 3.94
N MET A 11 -0.63 -16.40 3.59
CA MET A 11 0.36 -15.91 4.54
C MET A 11 0.71 -14.44 4.30
N GLY A 12 1.17 -13.77 5.38
CA GLY A 12 1.71 -12.42 5.30
C GLY A 12 3.21 -12.38 4.98
N ASN A 13 3.89 -13.50 5.18
CA ASN A 13 5.34 -13.68 5.02
C ASN A 13 5.62 -14.86 4.07
N HIS A 14 6.85 -14.92 3.54
CA HIS A 14 7.24 -16.01 2.64
C HIS A 14 7.10 -17.40 3.31
N PRO A 15 6.54 -18.39 2.58
CA PRO A 15 6.50 -19.78 3.01
C PRO A 15 7.91 -20.34 3.26
N LYS A 16 8.04 -21.22 4.26
CA LYS A 16 9.26 -22.02 4.42
C LYS A 16 9.41 -22.99 3.23
N PRO A 17 10.64 -23.28 2.77
CA PRO A 17 10.86 -24.21 1.66
C PRO A 17 10.21 -25.58 1.83
N ASP A 18 10.14 -26.10 3.06
CA ASP A 18 9.54 -27.40 3.34
C ASP A 18 8.01 -27.41 3.10
N VAL A 19 7.34 -26.29 3.33
CA VAL A 19 5.90 -26.14 3.01
C VAL A 19 5.72 -26.23 1.49
N LEU A 20 6.54 -25.50 0.73
CA LEU A 20 6.48 -25.47 -0.74
C LEU A 20 6.74 -26.84 -1.38
N ARG A 21 7.71 -27.61 -0.86
CA ARG A 21 8.05 -28.95 -1.39
C ARG A 21 6.94 -29.99 -1.20
N ASN A 22 6.08 -29.76 -0.20
CA ASN A 22 5.03 -30.68 0.21
C ASN A 22 3.64 -30.26 -0.31
N LEU A 23 3.55 -29.19 -1.10
CA LEU A 23 2.30 -28.79 -1.73
C LEU A 23 1.79 -29.86 -2.71
N MET A 24 0.51 -30.21 -2.56
CA MET A 24 -0.20 -31.09 -3.48
C MET A 24 -0.80 -30.29 -4.65
N PRO A 25 -1.11 -30.91 -5.80
CA PRO A 25 -1.62 -30.21 -6.99
C PRO A 25 -2.91 -29.40 -6.77
N TYR A 26 -3.73 -29.78 -5.79
CA TYR A 26 -4.96 -29.07 -5.45
C TYR A 26 -4.74 -27.88 -4.50
N GLN A 27 -3.55 -27.72 -3.94
CA GLN A 27 -3.27 -26.68 -2.95
C GLN A 27 -2.81 -25.41 -3.65
N LYS A 28 -3.14 -24.27 -3.03
CA LYS A 28 -2.73 -22.96 -3.51
C LYS A 28 -2.06 -22.17 -2.39
N VAL A 29 -0.99 -21.45 -2.70
CA VAL A 29 -0.28 -20.56 -1.78
C VAL A 29 -0.08 -19.20 -2.43
N ASN A 30 -0.29 -18.13 -1.68
CA ASN A 30 -0.26 -16.74 -2.16
C ASN A 30 1.16 -16.14 -2.28
N HIS A 31 2.19 -16.98 -2.43
CA HIS A 31 3.58 -16.54 -2.57
C HIS A 31 4.39 -17.43 -3.51
N PHE A 32 5.25 -16.81 -4.32
CA PHE A 32 6.33 -17.52 -5.00
C PHE A 32 7.57 -17.65 -4.11
N PRO A 33 8.37 -18.73 -4.26
CA PRO A 33 9.70 -18.77 -3.67
C PRO A 33 10.56 -17.64 -4.24
N ARG A 34 11.35 -17.00 -3.36
CA ARG A 34 12.26 -15.90 -3.72
C ARG A 34 11.57 -14.66 -4.33
N SER A 35 10.29 -14.42 -4.10
CA SER A 35 9.65 -13.15 -4.49
C SER A 35 10.21 -11.92 -3.74
N TYR A 36 11.14 -12.10 -2.80
CA TYR A 36 12.00 -11.02 -2.30
C TYR A 36 12.90 -10.40 -3.39
N GLU A 37 13.12 -11.05 -4.53
CA GLU A 37 13.92 -10.50 -5.65
C GLU A 37 13.29 -9.24 -6.25
N ILE A 38 11.96 -9.15 -6.25
CA ILE A 38 11.20 -7.96 -6.69
C ILE A 38 10.76 -7.06 -5.53
N THR A 39 10.52 -7.63 -4.35
CA THR A 39 9.90 -6.89 -3.23
C THR A 39 10.89 -6.26 -2.27
N ARG A 40 12.15 -6.74 -2.22
CA ARG A 40 13.20 -6.01 -1.52
C ARG A 40 13.77 -4.93 -2.42
N LYS A 41 13.81 -3.70 -1.92
CA LYS A 41 14.27 -2.52 -2.66
C LYS A 41 15.69 -2.67 -3.21
N ASP A 42 16.61 -3.27 -2.44
CA ASP A 42 18.00 -3.48 -2.86
C ASP A 42 18.12 -4.52 -3.97
N ARG A 43 17.34 -5.61 -3.88
CA ARG A 43 17.28 -6.65 -4.92
C ARG A 43 16.61 -6.16 -6.19
N LEU A 44 15.47 -5.48 -6.07
CA LEU A 44 14.76 -4.85 -7.19
C LEU A 44 15.70 -3.95 -8.00
N TYR A 45 16.39 -3.04 -7.31
CA TYR A 45 17.34 -2.14 -7.93
C TYR A 45 18.46 -2.90 -8.66
N LYS A 46 19.10 -3.87 -7.99
CA LYS A 46 20.21 -4.63 -8.57
C LYS A 46 19.80 -5.48 -9.78
N ASN A 47 18.60 -6.04 -9.75
CA ASN A 47 18.04 -6.80 -10.86
C ASN A 47 17.74 -5.89 -12.07
N ILE A 48 17.14 -4.71 -11.84
CA ILE A 48 16.88 -3.74 -12.91
C ILE A 48 18.20 -3.17 -13.47
N GLU A 49 19.18 -2.84 -12.62
CA GLU A 49 20.50 -2.38 -13.03
C GLU A 49 21.25 -3.44 -13.87
N ALA A 50 21.11 -4.71 -13.53
CA ALA A 50 21.65 -5.81 -14.33
C ALA A 50 21.01 -5.85 -15.73
N MET A 51 19.69 -5.70 -15.80
CA MET A 51 18.98 -5.65 -17.09
C MET A 51 19.28 -4.37 -17.87
N GLN A 52 19.54 -3.23 -17.22
CA GLN A 52 20.00 -1.98 -17.85
C GLN A 52 21.37 -2.16 -18.54
N ARG A 53 22.29 -2.91 -17.93
CA ARG A 53 23.62 -3.18 -18.49
C ARG A 53 23.57 -4.02 -19.76
N SER A 54 22.61 -4.94 -19.89
CA SER A 54 22.47 -5.80 -21.07
C SER A 54 21.55 -5.21 -22.14
N LYS A 55 20.40 -4.66 -21.75
CA LYS A 55 19.37 -4.18 -22.69
C LYS A 55 19.36 -2.68 -22.92
N GLY A 56 20.28 -1.94 -22.28
CA GLY A 56 20.45 -0.50 -22.44
C GLY A 56 19.61 0.32 -21.47
N LEU A 57 20.21 1.38 -20.94
CA LEU A 57 19.63 2.23 -19.91
C LEU A 57 18.31 2.91 -20.35
N ARG A 58 18.23 3.37 -21.61
CA ARG A 58 17.03 4.03 -22.16
C ARG A 58 15.78 3.16 -22.15
N ASN A 59 15.95 1.84 -22.25
CA ASN A 59 14.82 0.90 -22.26
C ASN A 59 14.28 0.63 -20.85
N LEU A 60 15.03 1.02 -19.81
CA LEU A 60 14.78 0.74 -18.40
C LEU A 60 14.91 2.00 -17.53
N ASP A 61 14.66 3.17 -18.13
CA ASP A 61 14.75 4.47 -17.48
C ASP A 61 13.44 4.82 -16.74
N PHE A 62 13.02 3.92 -15.84
CA PHE A 62 11.79 4.07 -15.05
C PHE A 62 12.01 3.90 -13.54
N ILE A 63 13.26 3.75 -13.12
CA ILE A 63 13.66 3.82 -11.71
C ILE A 63 14.56 5.04 -11.50
N PRO A 64 14.42 5.78 -10.38
CA PRO A 64 15.35 6.85 -10.07
C PRO A 64 16.76 6.29 -9.85
N GLN A 65 17.77 7.08 -10.17
CA GLN A 65 19.16 6.70 -9.91
C GLN A 65 19.33 6.38 -8.43
N THR A 66 19.84 5.19 -8.12
CA THR A 66 19.82 4.65 -6.75
C THR A 66 21.18 4.05 -6.40
N PHE A 67 21.56 4.15 -5.13
CA PHE A 67 22.83 3.69 -4.58
C PHE A 67 22.60 2.93 -3.27
N LEU A 68 23.37 1.86 -3.05
CA LEU A 68 23.35 1.02 -1.87
C LEU A 68 24.51 1.39 -0.94
N LEU A 69 24.19 1.99 0.20
CA LEU A 69 25.20 2.32 1.20
C LEU A 69 25.43 1.17 2.20
N PRO A 70 26.66 1.03 2.73
CA PRO A 70 27.85 1.87 2.48
C PRO A 70 28.64 1.53 1.20
N ALA A 71 28.28 0.47 0.47
CA ALA A 71 29.08 -0.07 -0.63
C ALA A 71 29.29 0.93 -1.80
N GLU A 72 28.28 1.74 -2.11
CA GLU A 72 28.25 2.63 -3.28
C GLU A 72 28.34 4.12 -2.90
N ALA A 73 29.00 4.42 -1.77
CA ALA A 73 29.12 5.79 -1.26
C ALA A 73 29.92 6.71 -2.20
N ARG A 74 30.97 6.20 -2.84
CA ARG A 74 31.83 6.98 -3.75
C ARG A 74 31.07 7.35 -5.02
N GLU A 75 30.29 6.41 -5.54
CA GLU A 75 29.43 6.56 -6.70
C GLU A 75 28.33 7.58 -6.44
N LEU A 76 27.70 7.54 -5.26
CA LEU A 76 26.73 8.54 -4.82
C LEU A 76 27.32 9.95 -4.78
N ILE A 77 28.51 10.10 -4.16
CA ILE A 77 29.19 11.40 -4.09
C ILE A 77 29.53 11.90 -5.51
N SER A 78 30.06 11.04 -6.37
CA SER A 78 30.35 11.40 -7.77
C SER A 78 29.09 11.81 -8.54
N ALA A 79 27.99 11.10 -8.35
CA ALA A 79 26.71 11.42 -8.97
C ALA A 79 26.15 12.74 -8.47
N HIS A 80 26.27 13.05 -7.17
CA HIS A 80 25.83 14.31 -6.60
C HIS A 80 26.58 15.53 -7.14
N PHE A 81 27.88 15.40 -7.42
CA PHE A 81 28.63 16.47 -8.08
C PHE A 81 28.19 16.70 -9.53
N ARG A 82 27.65 15.69 -10.22
CA ARG A 82 27.15 15.81 -11.60
C ARG A 82 25.71 16.30 -11.67
N TYR A 83 24.84 15.69 -10.87
CA TYR A 83 23.41 15.91 -10.84
C TYR A 83 23.06 16.53 -9.49
N ARG A 84 23.12 17.86 -9.42
CA ARG A 84 22.72 18.59 -8.21
C ARG A 84 21.25 18.32 -7.93
N GLY A 85 20.92 18.04 -6.67
CA GLY A 85 19.55 17.82 -6.25
C GLY A 85 19.45 17.04 -4.95
N PRO A 86 18.24 16.96 -4.39
CA PRO A 86 17.96 16.18 -3.19
C PRO A 86 17.97 14.67 -3.45
N TRP A 87 18.30 13.94 -2.39
CA TRP A 87 18.32 12.49 -2.33
C TRP A 87 17.34 12.01 -1.26
N ILE A 88 16.59 10.97 -1.57
CA ILE A 88 15.71 10.30 -0.61
C ILE A 88 16.40 9.05 -0.08
N VAL A 89 16.58 9.00 1.25
CA VAL A 89 17.18 7.87 1.96
C VAL A 89 16.07 6.96 2.45
N LYS A 90 16.21 5.66 2.20
CA LYS A 90 15.23 4.63 2.54
C LYS A 90 15.93 3.42 3.19
N PRO A 91 15.39 2.81 4.25
CA PRO A 91 15.94 1.56 4.76
C PRO A 91 15.68 0.39 3.78
N LYS A 92 16.60 -0.58 3.74
CA LYS A 92 16.52 -1.73 2.81
C LYS A 92 15.26 -2.57 2.95
N ALA A 93 14.88 -2.90 4.19
CA ALA A 93 13.79 -3.82 4.52
C ALA A 93 12.73 -3.16 5.42
N SER A 94 12.44 -1.88 5.22
CA SER A 94 11.37 -1.15 5.93
C SER A 94 10.19 -0.84 5.00
N SER A 95 9.04 -0.56 5.62
CA SER A 95 7.77 -0.23 4.99
C SER A 95 7.04 0.86 5.78
N ARG A 96 5.94 1.39 5.21
CA ARG A 96 5.07 2.42 5.83
C ARG A 96 5.73 3.78 6.03
N GLY A 97 6.75 4.09 5.22
CA GLY A 97 7.48 5.35 5.28
C GLY A 97 8.45 5.50 6.47
N ARG A 98 8.66 4.44 7.26
CA ARG A 98 9.52 4.49 8.45
C ARG A 98 11.00 4.61 8.08
N GLY A 99 11.67 5.58 8.70
CA GLY A 99 13.10 5.85 8.50
C GLY A 99 13.43 6.52 7.16
N ILE A 100 12.41 7.03 6.45
CA ILE A 100 12.60 7.77 5.21
C ILE A 100 12.84 9.23 5.53
N TYR A 101 13.89 9.81 4.95
CA TYR A 101 14.19 11.23 5.04
C TYR A 101 14.84 11.70 3.74
N ILE A 102 14.83 13.01 3.50
CA ILE A 102 15.37 13.62 2.30
C ILE A 102 16.57 14.49 2.70
N VAL A 103 17.65 14.42 1.93
CA VAL A 103 18.88 15.21 2.16
C VAL A 103 19.31 15.91 0.89
N ASN A 104 19.79 17.14 1.02
CA ASN A 104 20.36 17.90 -0.09
C ASN A 104 21.84 17.60 -0.32
N ASN A 105 22.56 17.12 0.70
CA ASN A 105 23.96 16.74 0.61
C ASN A 105 24.11 15.30 1.13
N PRO A 106 24.61 14.35 0.31
CA PRO A 106 24.90 12.98 0.71
C PRO A 106 25.82 12.82 1.93
N GLU A 107 26.68 13.80 2.22
CA GLU A 107 27.58 13.78 3.38
C GLU A 107 26.82 13.79 4.72
N LYS A 108 25.54 14.19 4.72
CA LYS A 108 24.67 14.17 5.90
C LYS A 108 24.05 12.80 6.18
N ILE A 109 24.29 11.81 5.32
CA ILE A 109 23.73 10.47 5.46
C ILE A 109 24.55 9.71 6.50
N LEU A 110 23.88 9.17 7.52
CA LEU A 110 24.50 8.30 8.52
C LEU A 110 24.91 6.98 7.85
N THR A 111 26.21 6.73 7.72
CA THR A 111 26.78 5.59 6.99
C THR A 111 26.78 4.27 7.77
N ASP A 112 26.45 4.30 9.06
CA ASP A 112 26.54 3.14 9.95
C ASP A 112 25.45 2.09 9.67
N GLU A 113 24.37 2.49 8.98
CA GLU A 113 23.29 1.61 8.60
C GLU A 113 23.25 1.37 7.09
N SER A 114 22.88 0.14 6.71
CA SER A 114 22.76 -0.20 5.30
C SER A 114 21.45 0.33 4.72
N VAL A 115 21.55 1.43 3.99
CA VAL A 115 20.43 2.17 3.40
C VAL A 115 20.48 2.19 1.88
N ILE A 116 19.36 2.60 1.29
CA ILE A 116 19.19 2.83 -0.14
C ILE A 116 18.97 4.32 -0.33
N VAL A 117 19.78 4.93 -1.18
CA VAL A 117 19.74 6.36 -1.48
C VAL A 117 19.33 6.50 -2.92
N ALA A 118 18.15 7.08 -3.18
CA ALA A 118 17.65 7.30 -4.52
C ALA A 118 17.56 8.80 -4.83
N GLN A 119 17.70 9.17 -6.09
CA GLN A 119 17.43 10.53 -6.55
C GLN A 119 15.97 10.87 -6.23
N TYR A 120 15.76 12.02 -5.59
CA TYR A 120 14.41 12.47 -5.29
C TYR A 120 13.79 13.14 -6.53
N ILE A 121 12.56 12.75 -6.85
CA ILE A 121 11.82 13.29 -7.99
C ILE A 121 11.20 14.62 -7.55
N ASN A 122 11.85 15.72 -7.95
CA ASN A 122 11.52 17.08 -7.53
C ASN A 122 10.26 17.67 -8.16
N ASN A 123 9.90 17.19 -9.35
CA ASN A 123 8.75 17.71 -10.10
C ASN A 123 7.68 16.61 -10.23
N PRO A 124 7.06 16.17 -9.12
CA PRO A 124 5.96 15.22 -9.23
C PRO A 124 4.76 15.88 -9.92
N LEU A 125 3.92 15.05 -10.55
CA LEU A 125 2.57 15.47 -10.92
C LEU A 125 1.84 15.94 -9.64
N LEU A 126 1.23 17.11 -9.71
CA LEU A 126 0.46 17.69 -8.63
C LEU A 126 -1.01 17.74 -9.02
N VAL A 127 -1.88 17.27 -8.12
CA VAL A 127 -3.33 17.43 -8.23
C VAL A 127 -3.76 18.38 -7.12
N ASP A 128 -4.35 19.52 -7.49
CA ASP A 128 -4.71 20.61 -6.58
C ASP A 128 -3.55 21.07 -5.67
N GLY A 129 -2.33 20.97 -6.20
CA GLY A 129 -1.09 21.31 -5.49
C GLY A 129 -0.59 20.24 -4.53
N HIS A 130 -1.20 19.06 -4.45
CA HIS A 130 -0.75 17.95 -3.60
C HIS A 130 0.04 16.92 -4.41
N LYS A 131 1.12 16.43 -3.83
CA LYS A 131 1.88 15.30 -4.38
C LYS A 131 1.09 14.01 -4.19
N CYS A 132 1.01 13.17 -5.23
CA CYS A 132 0.37 11.87 -5.14
C CYS A 132 1.22 10.72 -5.67
N ASP A 133 1.03 9.52 -5.12
CA ASP A 133 1.53 8.28 -5.70
C ASP A 133 0.40 7.28 -5.98
N LEU A 134 0.67 6.32 -6.87
CA LEU A 134 -0.25 5.28 -7.26
C LEU A 134 0.12 3.97 -6.57
N ARG A 135 -0.86 3.33 -5.95
CA ARG A 135 -0.83 1.94 -5.54
C ARG A 135 -1.62 1.12 -6.55
N LEU A 136 -0.92 0.34 -7.36
CA LEU A 136 -1.49 -0.58 -8.34
C LEU A 136 -1.39 -2.03 -7.85
N TYR A 137 -2.37 -2.84 -8.19
CA TYR A 137 -2.46 -4.24 -7.78
C TYR A 137 -2.15 -5.16 -8.96
N VAL A 138 -1.07 -5.93 -8.86
CA VAL A 138 -0.58 -6.80 -9.94
C VAL A 138 -0.60 -8.24 -9.47
N ALA A 139 -1.37 -9.09 -10.15
CA ALA A 139 -1.39 -10.52 -9.90
C ALA A 139 -0.46 -11.25 -10.88
N VAL A 140 0.42 -12.09 -10.35
CA VAL A 140 1.20 -13.05 -11.15
C VAL A 140 0.71 -14.44 -10.78
N THR A 141 0.21 -15.17 -11.77
CA THR A 141 -0.33 -16.53 -11.54
C THR A 141 0.64 -17.63 -11.95
N ASN A 142 1.64 -17.30 -12.77
CA ASN A 142 2.70 -18.22 -13.16
C ASN A 142 3.92 -17.46 -13.72
N TYR A 143 5.10 -18.08 -13.64
CA TYR A 143 6.36 -17.55 -14.22
C TYR A 143 6.88 -18.38 -15.40
N ASP A 144 6.38 -19.61 -15.60
CA ASP A 144 6.76 -20.51 -16.69
C ASP A 144 5.56 -21.35 -17.14
N PRO A 145 4.75 -20.90 -18.13
CA PRO A 145 4.84 -19.61 -18.80
C PRO A 145 4.42 -18.44 -17.90
N LEU A 146 4.93 -17.25 -18.20
CA LEU A 146 4.70 -16.03 -17.44
C LEU A 146 3.30 -15.48 -17.72
N LEU A 147 2.52 -15.24 -16.65
CA LEU A 147 1.17 -14.68 -16.70
C LEU A 147 1.06 -13.51 -15.74
N ILE A 148 0.90 -12.30 -16.27
CA ILE A 148 0.84 -11.05 -15.51
C ILE A 148 -0.51 -10.37 -15.75
N TYR A 149 -1.17 -10.01 -14.65
CA TYR A 149 -2.44 -9.29 -14.67
C TYR A 149 -2.35 -8.01 -13.84
N LEU A 150 -2.83 -6.90 -14.38
CA LEU A 150 -3.04 -5.64 -13.67
C LEU A 150 -4.51 -5.53 -13.30
N TYR A 151 -4.83 -5.23 -12.06
CA TYR A 151 -6.22 -4.95 -11.68
C TYR A 151 -6.68 -3.63 -12.31
N GLU A 152 -7.93 -3.58 -12.76
CA GLU A 152 -8.47 -2.40 -13.44
C GLU A 152 -8.58 -1.16 -12.52
N GLU A 153 -8.45 -1.36 -11.21
CA GLU A 153 -8.45 -0.30 -10.22
C GLU A 153 -7.21 -0.26 -9.34
N GLY A 154 -6.99 0.92 -8.74
CA GLY A 154 -5.89 1.20 -7.83
C GLY A 154 -6.24 2.29 -6.82
N LEU A 155 -5.32 2.57 -5.91
CA LEU A 155 -5.46 3.67 -4.96
C LEU A 155 -4.46 4.77 -5.27
N VAL A 156 -4.95 5.99 -5.41
CA VAL A 156 -4.13 7.20 -5.48
C VAL A 156 -4.06 7.79 -4.09
N ARG A 157 -2.85 8.01 -3.57
CA ARG A 157 -2.66 8.52 -2.21
C ARG A 157 -2.04 9.90 -2.29
N PHE A 158 -2.66 10.87 -1.63
CA PHE A 158 -2.18 12.24 -1.60
C PHE A 158 -1.37 12.49 -0.32
N ALA A 159 -0.32 13.30 -0.47
CA ALA A 159 0.27 14.01 0.65
C ALA A 159 -0.75 15.02 1.19
N THR A 160 -0.82 15.19 2.52
CA THR A 160 -1.78 16.11 3.13
C THR A 160 -1.39 17.58 2.96
N VAL A 161 -0.10 17.86 2.87
CA VAL A 161 0.41 19.23 2.74
C VAL A 161 0.72 19.50 1.27
N LYS A 162 0.29 20.67 0.77
CA LYS A 162 0.61 21.14 -0.58
C LYS A 162 2.11 21.13 -0.83
N TYR A 163 2.49 20.66 -2.01
CA TYR A 163 3.88 20.48 -2.39
C TYR A 163 4.56 21.82 -2.67
N ASP A 164 5.73 22.00 -2.05
CA ASP A 164 6.67 23.06 -2.37
C ASP A 164 8.05 22.41 -2.61
N GLY A 165 8.64 22.70 -3.78
CA GLY A 165 9.97 22.20 -4.16
C GLY A 165 11.12 22.95 -3.47
N GLY A 166 10.84 23.97 -2.67
CA GLY A 166 11.84 24.75 -1.95
C GLY A 166 12.57 23.96 -0.86
N ASN A 167 13.88 24.19 -0.73
CA ASN A 167 14.74 23.54 0.27
C ASN A 167 14.29 23.76 1.73
N GLN A 168 13.46 24.78 1.98
CA GLN A 168 12.98 25.17 3.30
C GLN A 168 11.99 24.17 3.92
N TYR A 169 11.31 23.35 3.10
CA TYR A 169 10.28 22.41 3.57
C TYR A 169 10.65 20.94 3.38
N ILE A 170 11.90 20.65 2.95
CA ILE A 170 12.39 19.29 2.67
C ILE A 170 12.29 18.31 3.86
N TRP A 171 12.18 18.87 5.06
CA TRP A 171 12.02 18.12 6.31
C TRP A 171 10.59 17.65 6.57
N ASN A 172 9.57 18.18 5.87
CA ASN A 172 8.16 17.89 6.14
C ASN A 172 7.71 16.58 5.46
N PRO A 173 7.52 15.48 6.20
CA PRO A 173 7.14 14.20 5.61
C PRO A 173 5.72 14.22 5.03
N CYS A 174 4.79 15.00 5.59
CA CYS A 174 3.41 15.08 5.12
C CYS A 174 3.25 15.86 3.81
N MET A 175 4.33 16.49 3.32
CA MET A 175 4.41 17.11 1.99
C MET A 175 5.05 16.17 0.97
N HIS A 176 6.12 15.48 1.37
CA HIS A 176 6.97 14.74 0.45
C HIS A 176 6.66 13.24 0.35
N LEU A 177 5.95 12.67 1.33
CA LEU A 177 5.60 11.25 1.42
C LEU A 177 4.08 11.07 1.37
N CYS A 178 3.60 10.27 0.42
CA CYS A 178 2.17 10.01 0.21
C CYS A 178 1.63 8.84 1.03
N ASN A 179 2.46 8.20 1.86
CA ASN A 179 2.05 7.03 2.62
C ASN A 179 0.90 7.36 3.57
N TYR A 180 -0.18 6.56 3.51
CA TYR A 180 -1.33 6.71 4.41
C TYR A 180 -0.95 6.69 5.90
N SER A 181 0.00 5.84 6.31
CA SER A 181 0.48 5.76 7.70
C SER A 181 1.13 7.05 8.23
N ILE A 182 1.57 7.93 7.33
CA ILE A 182 2.15 9.24 7.67
C ILE A 182 1.03 10.28 7.69
N ASN A 183 0.21 10.30 6.64
CA ASN A 183 -0.77 11.35 6.41
C ASN A 183 -2.07 11.19 7.22
N LYS A 184 -2.48 9.96 7.59
CA LYS A 184 -3.78 9.66 8.23
C LYS A 184 -4.05 10.38 9.56
N PHE A 185 -2.98 10.84 10.20
CA PHE A 185 -3.03 11.52 11.50
C PHE A 185 -2.84 13.04 11.39
N HIS A 186 -2.59 13.55 10.18
CA HIS A 186 -2.50 14.97 9.95
C HIS A 186 -3.88 15.60 10.08
N VAL A 187 -3.97 16.76 10.72
CA VAL A 187 -5.26 17.42 11.03
C VAL A 187 -6.07 17.76 9.77
N ASP A 188 -5.38 18.14 8.69
CA ASP A 188 -6.02 18.47 7.41
C ASP A 188 -6.28 17.21 6.53
N TYR A 189 -6.03 16.00 7.04
CA TYR A 189 -6.27 14.77 6.28
C TYR A 189 -7.77 14.45 6.19
N VAL A 190 -8.34 14.75 5.03
CA VAL A 190 -9.72 14.40 4.70
C VAL A 190 -9.82 12.92 4.32
N LYS A 191 -10.52 12.14 5.14
CA LYS A 191 -10.90 10.76 4.84
C LYS A 191 -12.10 10.73 3.90
N ASN A 192 -12.12 9.71 3.06
CA ASN A 192 -13.28 9.37 2.26
C ASN A 192 -14.31 8.64 3.15
N GLU A 193 -15.51 9.21 3.27
CA GLU A 193 -16.62 8.64 4.05
C GLU A 193 -17.74 8.05 3.17
N ASP A 194 -17.68 8.28 1.86
CA ASP A 194 -18.67 7.80 0.88
C ASP A 194 -18.00 6.87 -0.15
N PRO A 195 -18.34 5.56 -0.18
CA PRO A 195 -17.73 4.58 -1.08
C PRO A 195 -17.97 4.85 -2.57
N ASP A 196 -18.93 5.71 -2.91
CA ASP A 196 -19.26 6.08 -4.29
C ASP A 196 -18.59 7.40 -4.73
N ALA A 197 -18.01 8.15 -3.78
CA ALA A 197 -17.30 9.40 -4.06
C ALA A 197 -15.80 9.12 -4.33
N GLU A 198 -15.44 8.83 -5.58
CA GLU A 198 -14.10 8.33 -5.95
C GLU A 198 -12.97 9.39 -5.92
N ASP A 199 -13.31 10.68 -5.94
CA ASP A 199 -12.42 11.84 -6.05
C ASP A 199 -12.46 12.74 -4.80
N VAL A 200 -12.83 12.17 -3.64
CA VAL A 200 -12.96 12.94 -2.39
C VAL A 200 -11.83 12.65 -1.41
N GLY A 201 -11.26 13.74 -0.90
CA GLY A 201 -10.25 13.73 0.15
C GLY A 201 -8.87 13.31 -0.34
N HIS A 202 -8.05 12.77 0.57
CA HIS A 202 -6.64 12.45 0.30
C HIS A 202 -6.41 10.99 -0.15
N LYS A 203 -7.45 10.37 -0.73
CA LYS A 203 -7.38 9.04 -1.33
C LYS A 203 -8.40 8.93 -2.45
N TRP A 204 -7.94 8.73 -3.68
CA TRP A 204 -8.80 8.54 -4.86
C TRP A 204 -8.66 7.13 -5.44
N THR A 205 -9.57 6.75 -6.33
CA THR A 205 -9.38 5.61 -7.23
C THR A 205 -8.43 5.95 -8.38
N LEU A 206 -7.90 4.93 -9.05
CA LEU A 206 -7.12 5.13 -10.27
C LEU A 206 -8.00 5.75 -11.37
N SER A 207 -9.22 5.25 -11.54
CA SER A 207 -10.16 5.77 -12.54
C SER A 207 -10.49 7.25 -12.33
N ALA A 208 -10.65 7.70 -11.07
CA ALA A 208 -10.87 9.11 -10.75
C ALA A 208 -9.71 9.99 -11.22
N LEU A 209 -8.46 9.59 -10.92
CA LEU A 209 -7.28 10.32 -11.38
C LEU A 209 -7.20 10.34 -12.91
N LEU A 210 -7.43 9.21 -13.58
CA LEU A 210 -7.38 9.17 -15.05
C LEU A 210 -8.47 10.07 -15.65
N ARG A 211 -9.69 10.07 -15.12
CA ARG A 211 -10.76 10.99 -15.56
C ARG A 211 -10.36 12.46 -15.38
N HIS A 212 -9.72 12.80 -14.26
CA HIS A 212 -9.20 14.15 -13.99
C HIS A 212 -8.05 14.55 -14.95
N LEU A 213 -7.12 13.63 -15.22
CA LEU A 213 -6.04 13.89 -16.18
C LEU A 213 -6.57 14.06 -17.61
N ARG A 214 -7.55 13.25 -18.01
CA ARG A 214 -8.18 13.41 -19.32
C ARG A 214 -8.94 14.74 -19.44
N SER A 215 -9.66 15.16 -18.40
CA SER A 215 -10.38 16.44 -18.42
C SER A 215 -9.43 17.64 -18.50
N THR A 216 -8.19 17.49 -18.05
CA THR A 216 -7.10 18.49 -18.20
C THR A 216 -6.33 18.37 -19.52
N GLY A 217 -6.77 17.50 -20.45
CA GLY A 217 -6.19 17.36 -21.78
C GLY A 217 -4.98 16.44 -21.88
N GLN A 218 -4.71 15.64 -20.85
CA GLN A 218 -3.58 14.71 -20.82
C GLN A 218 -3.89 13.36 -21.48
N ASP A 219 -2.87 12.74 -22.08
CA ASP A 219 -2.96 11.40 -22.69
C ASP A 219 -2.84 10.29 -21.63
N THR A 220 -4.00 9.90 -21.10
CA THR A 220 -4.12 8.83 -20.10
C THR A 220 -3.84 7.44 -20.67
N GLU A 221 -4.04 7.24 -21.98
CA GLU A 221 -3.78 5.96 -22.63
C GLU A 221 -2.27 5.70 -22.69
N LEU A 222 -1.49 6.70 -23.14
CA LEU A 222 -0.04 6.62 -23.15
C LEU A 222 0.53 6.44 -21.74
N LEU A 223 -0.03 7.13 -20.74
CA LEU A 223 0.35 6.96 -19.34
C LEU A 223 0.16 5.50 -18.89
N MET A 224 -1.01 4.91 -19.13
CA MET A 224 -1.26 3.51 -18.77
C MET A 224 -0.40 2.54 -19.56
N GLN A 225 -0.09 2.81 -20.83
CA GLN A 225 0.87 2.03 -21.61
C GLN A 225 2.27 2.03 -20.97
N ARG A 226 2.74 3.20 -20.50
CA ARG A 226 4.03 3.31 -19.79
C ARG A 226 3.99 2.60 -18.43
N ILE A 227 2.86 2.62 -17.72
CA ILE A 227 2.67 1.89 -16.46
C ILE A 227 2.72 0.36 -16.69
N GLU A 228 2.00 -0.15 -17.69
CA GLU A 228 2.05 -1.58 -18.07
C GLU A 228 3.48 -2.00 -18.42
N ASP A 229 4.21 -1.15 -19.16
CA ASP A 229 5.62 -1.38 -19.52
C ASP A 229 6.55 -1.52 -18.31
N ILE A 230 6.42 -0.62 -17.32
CA ILE A 230 7.16 -0.67 -16.06
C ILE A 230 6.90 -1.98 -15.33
N ILE A 231 5.63 -2.38 -15.20
CA ILE A 231 5.23 -3.58 -14.47
C ILE A 231 5.86 -4.82 -15.13
N ILE A 232 5.69 -4.96 -16.45
CA ILE A 232 6.18 -6.12 -17.20
C ILE A 232 7.71 -6.20 -17.13
N LYS A 233 8.42 -5.09 -17.40
CA LYS A 233 9.89 -5.06 -17.35
C LYS A 233 10.44 -5.34 -15.95
N SER A 234 9.76 -4.86 -14.90
CA SER A 234 10.17 -5.13 -13.51
C SER A 234 10.04 -6.60 -13.13
N ILE A 235 8.96 -7.25 -13.59
CA ILE A 235 8.77 -8.69 -13.38
C ILE A 235 9.77 -9.49 -14.20
N LEU A 236 10.01 -9.13 -15.47
CA LEU A 236 11.02 -9.77 -16.31
C LEU A 236 12.43 -9.66 -15.71
N ALA A 237 12.81 -8.48 -15.19
CA ALA A 237 14.09 -8.24 -14.54
C ALA A 237 14.34 -9.14 -13.32
N THR A 238 13.30 -9.65 -12.67
CA THR A 238 13.41 -10.38 -11.39
C THR A 238 13.02 -11.86 -11.52
N ALA A 239 12.40 -12.25 -12.64
CA ALA A 239 11.84 -13.57 -12.87
C ALA A 239 12.86 -14.72 -12.81
N SER A 240 14.10 -14.50 -13.24
CA SER A 240 15.12 -15.57 -13.28
C SER A 240 15.39 -16.18 -11.89
N GLY A 241 15.49 -15.34 -10.86
CA GLY A 241 15.67 -15.77 -9.47
C GLY A 241 14.46 -16.53 -8.93
N ILE A 242 13.25 -16.10 -9.31
CA ILE A 242 11.97 -16.71 -8.90
C ILE A 242 11.78 -18.08 -9.59
N ILE A 243 12.03 -18.17 -10.90
CA ILE A 243 11.98 -19.41 -11.69
C ILE A 243 12.97 -20.44 -11.13
N SER A 244 14.18 -20.01 -10.77
CA SER A 244 15.15 -20.88 -10.08
C SER A 244 14.60 -21.40 -8.75
N GLY A 245 13.96 -20.54 -7.96
CA GLY A 245 13.30 -20.93 -6.71
C GLY A 245 12.15 -21.92 -6.92
N LEU A 246 11.32 -21.70 -7.95
CA LEU A 246 10.23 -22.60 -8.32
C LEU A 246 10.75 -23.99 -8.66
N LYS A 247 11.72 -24.08 -9.58
CA LYS A 247 12.34 -25.36 -9.98
C LYS A 247 13.01 -26.09 -8.82
N GLN A 248 13.53 -25.36 -7.84
CA GLN A 248 14.22 -25.94 -6.69
C GLN A 248 13.28 -26.40 -5.56
N PHE A 249 12.19 -25.68 -5.30
CA PHE A 249 11.40 -25.85 -4.08
C PHE A 249 9.95 -26.27 -4.32
N VAL A 250 9.41 -26.16 -5.54
CA VAL A 250 7.99 -26.37 -5.83
C VAL A 250 7.83 -27.48 -6.85
N LYS A 251 7.10 -28.55 -6.49
CA LYS A 251 6.82 -29.68 -7.39
C LYS A 251 5.78 -29.36 -8.47
N HIS A 252 4.83 -28.49 -8.11
CA HIS A 252 3.68 -28.10 -8.94
C HIS A 252 3.66 -26.57 -9.05
N PRO A 253 4.33 -25.96 -10.04
CA PRO A 253 4.47 -24.49 -10.13
C PRO A 253 3.13 -23.74 -10.12
N GLU A 254 2.07 -24.36 -10.62
CA GLU A 254 0.71 -23.83 -10.63
C GLU A 254 0.11 -23.64 -9.23
N THR A 255 0.73 -24.19 -8.18
CA THR A 255 0.25 -24.04 -6.80
C THR A 255 0.57 -22.67 -6.20
N CYS A 256 1.51 -21.93 -6.78
CA CYS A 256 1.88 -20.58 -6.34
C CYS A 256 1.15 -19.51 -7.16
N PHE A 257 0.74 -18.43 -6.51
CA PHE A 257 0.31 -17.18 -7.13
C PHE A 257 0.73 -16.03 -6.24
N GLU A 258 0.75 -14.79 -6.73
CA GLU A 258 1.13 -13.66 -5.89
C GLU A 258 0.41 -12.38 -6.29
N LEU A 259 0.04 -11.57 -5.29
CA LEU A 259 -0.54 -10.25 -5.46
C LEU A 259 0.46 -9.19 -4.97
N PHE A 260 1.06 -8.47 -5.91
CA PHE A 260 1.97 -7.38 -5.62
C PHE A 260 1.26 -6.03 -5.54
N GLY A 261 1.74 -5.16 -4.66
CA GLY A 261 1.41 -3.74 -4.66
C GLY A 261 2.52 -2.91 -5.29
N PHE A 262 2.33 -2.40 -6.50
CA PHE A 262 3.28 -1.51 -7.16
C PHE A 262 3.04 -0.07 -6.71
N ASP A 263 4.11 0.61 -6.28
CA ASP A 263 4.09 2.02 -5.91
C ASP A 263 4.75 2.82 -7.03
N ILE A 264 3.95 3.61 -7.75
CA ILE A 264 4.40 4.41 -8.90
C ILE A 264 4.18 5.90 -8.61
N LEU A 265 5.20 6.72 -8.88
CA LEU A 265 5.08 8.18 -8.89
C LEU A 265 5.01 8.67 -10.33
N ILE A 266 4.10 9.59 -10.63
CA ILE A 266 4.07 10.26 -11.94
C ILE A 266 4.73 11.63 -11.77
N ASP A 267 5.59 12.02 -12.72
CA ASP A 267 6.16 13.37 -12.75
C ASP A 267 5.31 14.35 -13.59
N ASP A 268 5.70 15.63 -13.57
CA ASP A 268 5.06 16.72 -14.31
C ASP A 268 5.06 16.52 -15.85
N THR A 269 5.91 15.64 -16.37
CA THR A 269 5.95 15.26 -17.80
C THR A 269 5.11 14.01 -18.12
N LEU A 270 4.34 13.51 -17.16
CA LEU A 270 3.61 12.24 -17.22
C LEU A 270 4.51 11.04 -17.50
N LYS A 271 5.74 11.07 -17.00
CA LYS A 271 6.59 9.88 -16.93
C LYS A 271 6.34 9.17 -15.60
N PRO A 272 5.93 7.89 -15.62
CA PRO A 272 5.80 7.10 -14.42
C PRO A 272 7.17 6.58 -13.96
N TRP A 273 7.37 6.55 -12.65
CA TRP A 273 8.58 6.09 -11.97
C TRP A 273 8.23 5.04 -10.92
N LEU A 274 8.89 3.89 -10.98
CA LEU A 274 8.73 2.83 -9.98
C LEU A 274 9.46 3.22 -8.67
N LEU A 275 8.70 3.29 -7.57
CA LEU A 275 9.26 3.59 -6.25
C LEU A 275 9.61 2.32 -5.46
N GLU A 276 8.71 1.34 -5.43
CA GLU A 276 8.87 0.05 -4.77
C GLU A 276 7.79 -0.95 -5.20
N VAL A 277 8.01 -2.24 -4.91
CA VAL A 277 7.02 -3.30 -5.05
C VAL A 277 6.82 -3.96 -3.70
N ASN A 278 5.56 -4.06 -3.26
CA ASN A 278 5.17 -4.58 -1.96
C ASN A 278 4.68 -6.04 -2.10
N LEU A 279 5.28 -6.96 -1.33
CA LEU A 279 4.93 -8.39 -1.29
C LEU A 279 3.49 -8.65 -0.85
N THR A 280 3.08 -7.94 0.20
CA THR A 280 1.75 -8.03 0.79
C THR A 280 1.20 -6.61 0.91
N PRO A 281 0.58 -6.07 -0.17
CA PRO A 281 -0.04 -4.75 -0.08
C PRO A 281 -1.06 -4.74 1.05
N SER A 282 -1.16 -3.63 1.79
CA SER A 282 -2.11 -3.52 2.89
C SER A 282 -3.54 -3.73 2.38
N LEU A 283 -4.19 -4.78 2.90
CA LEU A 283 -5.61 -5.09 2.68
C LEU A 283 -6.50 -4.56 3.80
N GLY A 284 -5.96 -3.75 4.74
CA GLY A 284 -6.76 -3.11 5.78
C GLY A 284 -7.79 -2.14 5.17
N CYS A 285 -9.00 -2.13 5.70
CA CYS A 285 -10.12 -1.34 5.18
C CYS A 285 -10.49 -0.23 6.16
N ASP A 286 -9.78 0.89 6.07
CA ASP A 286 -9.95 2.03 7.00
C ASP A 286 -10.96 3.07 6.50
N SER A 287 -11.44 2.91 5.26
CA SER A 287 -12.46 3.76 4.63
C SER A 287 -13.44 2.90 3.81
N PRO A 288 -14.68 3.35 3.58
CA PRO A 288 -15.64 2.66 2.72
C PRO A 288 -15.11 2.39 1.30
N LEU A 289 -14.34 3.33 0.74
CA LEU A 289 -13.63 3.16 -0.52
C LEU A 289 -12.68 1.96 -0.49
N ASP A 290 -11.91 1.79 0.59
CA ASP A 290 -11.01 0.64 0.75
C ASP A 290 -11.81 -0.68 0.76
N VAL A 291 -12.94 -0.73 1.46
CA VAL A 291 -13.79 -1.92 1.54
C VAL A 291 -14.25 -2.31 0.14
N ARG A 292 -14.80 -1.35 -0.62
CA ARG A 292 -15.35 -1.58 -1.96
C ARG A 292 -14.27 -2.11 -2.92
N LEU A 293 -13.13 -1.43 -3.00
CA LEU A 293 -12.07 -1.80 -3.92
C LEU A 293 -11.39 -3.12 -3.51
N LYS A 294 -10.99 -3.26 -2.24
CA LYS A 294 -10.18 -4.41 -1.81
C LYS A 294 -10.99 -5.69 -1.71
N SER A 295 -12.28 -5.61 -1.35
CA SER A 295 -13.14 -6.81 -1.33
C SER A 295 -13.34 -7.37 -2.74
N ALA A 296 -13.62 -6.51 -3.73
CA ALA A 296 -13.72 -6.88 -5.13
C ALA A 296 -12.39 -7.45 -5.66
N LEU A 297 -11.27 -6.77 -5.39
CA LEU A 297 -9.92 -7.21 -5.74
C LEU A 297 -9.62 -8.64 -5.26
N ILE A 298 -9.90 -8.94 -3.99
CA ILE A 298 -9.62 -10.26 -3.42
C ILE A 298 -10.58 -11.32 -3.95
N ALA A 299 -11.86 -10.99 -4.12
CA ALA A 299 -12.83 -11.91 -4.72
C ALA A 299 -12.44 -12.28 -6.17
N ASP A 300 -12.06 -11.28 -6.97
CA ASP A 300 -11.58 -11.47 -8.33
C ASP A 300 -10.26 -12.25 -8.36
N LEU A 301 -9.35 -12.00 -7.42
CA LEU A 301 -8.06 -12.71 -7.36
C LEU A 301 -8.27 -14.20 -7.08
N LEU A 302 -9.10 -14.53 -6.08
CA LEU A 302 -9.41 -15.93 -5.75
C LEU A 302 -10.12 -16.62 -6.92
N THR A 303 -10.99 -15.89 -7.62
CA THR A 303 -11.64 -16.37 -8.84
C THR A 303 -10.64 -16.58 -9.96
N LEU A 304 -9.72 -15.65 -10.22
CA LEU A 304 -8.65 -15.70 -11.22
C LEU A 304 -7.66 -16.85 -10.97
N VAL A 305 -7.30 -17.12 -9.72
CA VAL A 305 -6.40 -18.23 -9.35
C VAL A 305 -7.10 -19.57 -9.45
N GLY A 306 -8.38 -19.63 -9.06
CA GLY A 306 -9.22 -20.81 -9.23
C GLY A 306 -8.96 -21.82 -8.16
N ILE A 307 -9.23 -21.40 -6.93
CA ILE A 307 -9.05 -22.24 -5.76
C ILE A 307 -9.95 -23.47 -5.90
N PRO A 308 -9.38 -24.68 -6.00
CA PRO A 308 -10.18 -25.86 -6.22
C PRO A 308 -10.90 -26.23 -4.91
N ALA A 309 -12.22 -26.41 -4.99
CA ALA A 309 -13.04 -26.86 -3.87
C ALA A 309 -12.94 -28.40 -3.71
N VAL A 310 -11.82 -28.88 -3.17
CA VAL A 310 -11.60 -30.30 -2.88
C VAL A 310 -12.05 -30.61 -1.46
N ASP A 311 -13.08 -31.44 -1.33
CA ASP A 311 -13.60 -31.95 -0.06
C ASP A 311 -12.52 -32.72 0.71
N PRO A 312 -12.23 -32.37 1.99
CA PRO A 312 -11.33 -33.12 2.86
C PRO A 312 -11.52 -34.64 2.86
N ILE A 313 -12.78 -35.11 2.80
CA ILE A 313 -13.16 -36.52 2.86
C ILE A 313 -12.77 -37.27 1.58
N LEU A 314 -12.74 -36.57 0.44
CA LEU A 314 -12.41 -37.15 -0.87
C LEU A 314 -10.90 -37.11 -1.19
N ARG A 315 -10.07 -36.45 -0.36
CA ARG A 315 -8.61 -36.33 -0.54
C ARG A 315 -7.89 -37.68 -0.53
N PRO A 316 -8.18 -38.65 0.37
CA PRO A 316 -7.52 -39.95 0.40
C PRO A 316 -7.80 -40.80 -0.84
N GLN A 317 -8.98 -40.66 -1.46
CA GLN A 317 -9.40 -41.48 -2.61
C GLN A 317 -8.80 -40.98 -3.93
N ASN A 318 -8.48 -39.68 -4.03
CA ASN A 318 -7.91 -39.08 -5.25
C ASN A 318 -6.38 -39.25 -5.36
N LEU A 319 -5.67 -39.48 -4.25
CA LEU A 319 -4.24 -39.80 -4.26
C LEU A 319 -3.94 -41.10 -5.05
N ASN A 320 -4.84 -42.09 -5.00
CA ASN A 320 -4.72 -43.34 -5.75
C ASN A 320 -5.33 -43.29 -7.16
N ARG A 321 -6.24 -42.33 -7.45
CA ARG A 321 -6.90 -42.20 -8.77
C ARG A 321 -6.23 -41.20 -9.71
N ALA A 322 -5.45 -40.25 -9.20
CA ALA A 322 -4.70 -39.29 -10.01
C ALA A 322 -3.62 -39.95 -10.88
N ALA A 323 -3.21 -41.19 -10.55
CA ALA A 323 -2.31 -41.99 -11.37
C ALA A 323 -3.00 -42.68 -12.57
N VAL A 324 -4.34 -42.71 -12.65
CA VAL A 324 -5.04 -43.58 -13.62
C VAL A 324 -6.13 -42.89 -14.45
N ASN A 325 -6.69 -41.72 -14.09
CA ASN A 325 -7.74 -41.11 -14.94
C ASN A 325 -7.81 -39.58 -14.88
N SER A 326 -7.11 -38.89 -15.78
CA SER A 326 -7.23 -37.45 -16.05
C SER A 326 -8.29 -37.10 -17.12
N ASN A 327 -9.18 -38.04 -17.46
CA ASN A 327 -10.13 -37.92 -18.59
C ASN A 327 -11.62 -37.75 -18.18
N LYS A 328 -11.92 -37.01 -17.12
CA LYS A 328 -13.33 -36.60 -16.85
C LYS A 328 -13.49 -35.09 -16.81
N ARG A 329 -14.32 -34.63 -17.76
CA ARG A 329 -14.86 -33.26 -17.88
C ARG A 329 -15.34 -32.76 -16.51
N MET A 330 -14.92 -31.55 -16.14
CA MET A 330 -15.55 -30.78 -15.06
C MET A 330 -17.04 -30.68 -15.34
N THR A 331 -17.84 -31.39 -14.55
CA THR A 331 -19.29 -31.21 -14.53
C THR A 331 -19.61 -29.85 -13.94
N SER A 332 -20.44 -29.11 -14.66
CA SER A 332 -21.06 -27.83 -14.30
C SER A 332 -21.53 -27.81 -12.84
N TYR A 333 -20.90 -26.97 -12.02
CA TYR A 333 -21.39 -26.65 -10.68
C TYR A 333 -22.57 -25.68 -10.78
N ARG A 334 -23.63 -26.00 -10.03
CA ARG A 334 -24.83 -25.17 -9.87
C ARG A 334 -24.44 -23.77 -9.42
N ARG A 335 -24.69 -22.80 -10.30
CA ARG A 335 -24.82 -21.38 -9.96
C ARG A 335 -25.94 -21.28 -8.91
N VAL A 336 -25.64 -20.75 -7.72
CA VAL A 336 -26.69 -20.37 -6.76
C VAL A 336 -27.49 -19.25 -7.42
N GLN A 337 -28.79 -19.45 -7.51
CA GLN A 337 -29.71 -18.66 -8.32
C GLN A 337 -29.82 -17.22 -7.83
N SER A 338 -29.63 -16.26 -8.75
CA SER A 338 -30.44 -15.05 -8.86
C SER A 338 -30.25 -14.46 -10.27
N ALA A 339 -31.37 -14.06 -10.88
CA ALA A 339 -31.55 -13.43 -12.19
C ALA A 339 -31.55 -14.32 -13.46
N GLU A 340 -32.76 -14.83 -13.73
CA GLU A 340 -33.52 -14.81 -14.99
C GLU A 340 -33.00 -15.48 -16.29
N THR A 341 -33.93 -16.29 -16.81
CA THR A 341 -33.92 -17.23 -17.92
C THR A 341 -33.89 -16.60 -19.31
N LEU A 342 -33.04 -17.13 -20.20
CA LEU A 342 -33.24 -17.13 -21.65
C LEU A 342 -32.94 -18.54 -22.20
N PRO A 343 -33.84 -19.17 -22.99
CA PRO A 343 -33.65 -20.53 -23.48
C PRO A 343 -32.84 -20.56 -24.79
N GLN A 344 -31.70 -21.25 -24.80
CA GLN A 344 -30.98 -21.60 -26.04
C GLN A 344 -31.28 -23.05 -26.44
N GLY A 345 -31.79 -23.22 -27.66
CA GLY A 345 -32.16 -24.49 -28.26
C GLY A 345 -30.97 -25.42 -28.48
N ARG A 346 -31.21 -26.72 -28.25
CA ARG A 346 -30.27 -27.81 -28.51
C ARG A 346 -30.02 -27.94 -30.02
N LYS A 347 -28.79 -27.66 -30.47
CA LYS A 347 -28.26 -28.24 -31.72
C LYS A 347 -27.27 -29.34 -31.38
N SER A 348 -27.64 -30.55 -31.77
CA SER A 348 -26.79 -31.75 -31.82
C SER A 348 -25.83 -31.60 -32.99
N THR A 349 -24.52 -31.58 -32.72
CA THR A 349 -23.51 -31.80 -33.75
C THR A 349 -22.47 -32.79 -33.24
N SER A 350 -22.34 -33.87 -34.01
CA SER A 350 -21.44 -35.00 -33.90
C SER A 350 -19.99 -34.60 -33.69
N ARG A 351 -19.33 -35.22 -32.70
CA ARG A 351 -17.88 -35.10 -32.50
C ARG A 351 -17.13 -35.88 -33.57
N SER A 352 -16.52 -35.17 -34.51
CA SER A 352 -15.34 -35.65 -35.23
C SER A 352 -14.11 -35.41 -34.36
N ASN A 353 -13.57 -36.47 -33.75
CA ASN A 353 -12.25 -36.46 -33.13
C ASN A 353 -11.20 -36.31 -34.23
N VAL A 354 -10.64 -35.11 -34.37
CA VAL A 354 -9.36 -34.89 -35.07
C VAL A 354 -8.41 -34.27 -34.05
N ASN A 355 -7.56 -35.11 -33.45
CA ASN A 355 -6.42 -34.65 -32.65
C ASN A 355 -5.47 -33.89 -33.59
N LYS A 356 -5.47 -32.55 -33.51
CA LYS A 356 -4.72 -31.66 -34.39
C LYS A 356 -3.70 -30.78 -33.67
N SER A 357 -3.27 -31.16 -32.47
CA SER A 357 -2.19 -30.45 -31.76
C SER A 357 -1.13 -31.46 -31.33
N GLY A 358 0.08 -31.38 -31.89
CA GLY A 358 1.26 -32.15 -31.46
C GLY A 358 1.80 -31.74 -30.08
N LEU A 359 0.92 -31.29 -29.19
CA LEU A 359 1.24 -30.84 -27.83
C LEU A 359 1.13 -32.03 -26.86
N SER A 360 2.09 -32.11 -25.94
CA SER A 360 2.06 -32.99 -24.78
C SER A 360 0.87 -32.70 -23.85
N SER A 361 0.55 -33.67 -22.99
CA SER A 361 -0.51 -33.52 -21.98
C SER A 361 -0.25 -32.39 -20.98
N GLU A 362 1.01 -32.00 -20.77
CA GLU A 362 1.37 -30.84 -19.93
C GLU A 362 1.08 -29.53 -20.64
N GLU A 363 1.53 -29.39 -21.89
CA GLU A 363 1.30 -28.20 -22.72
C GLU A 363 -0.21 -27.94 -22.92
N GLN A 364 -1.00 -29.00 -23.15
CA GLN A 364 -2.45 -28.89 -23.23
C GLN A 364 -3.07 -28.37 -21.93
N ARG A 365 -2.55 -28.79 -20.76
CA ARG A 365 -3.00 -28.30 -19.44
C ARG A 365 -2.63 -26.84 -19.23
N ILE A 366 -1.43 -26.42 -19.64
CA ILE A 366 -0.97 -25.03 -19.57
C ILE A 366 -1.91 -24.12 -20.38
N VAL A 367 -2.18 -24.49 -21.64
CA VAL A 367 -3.06 -23.71 -22.53
C VAL A 367 -4.49 -23.66 -21.98
N ALA A 368 -5.04 -24.79 -21.54
CA ALA A 368 -6.37 -24.85 -20.95
C ALA A 368 -6.49 -24.00 -19.68
N SER A 369 -5.47 -24.05 -18.82
CA SER A 369 -5.39 -23.23 -17.60
C SER A 369 -5.35 -21.73 -17.93
N ALA A 370 -4.51 -21.31 -18.86
CA ALA A 370 -4.40 -19.90 -19.27
C ALA A 370 -5.72 -19.36 -19.86
N LYS A 371 -6.41 -20.15 -20.69
CA LYS A 371 -7.73 -19.80 -21.24
C LYS A 371 -8.78 -19.70 -20.14
N ALA A 372 -8.84 -20.67 -19.24
CA ALA A 372 -9.78 -20.66 -18.12
C ALA A 372 -9.54 -19.47 -17.17
N GLN A 373 -8.27 -19.14 -16.87
CA GLN A 373 -7.91 -17.95 -16.09
C GLN A 373 -8.40 -16.67 -16.78
N PHE A 374 -8.20 -16.56 -18.09
CA PHE A 374 -8.65 -15.40 -18.85
C PHE A 374 -10.17 -15.25 -18.78
N GLU A 375 -10.95 -16.32 -18.94
CA GLU A 375 -12.42 -16.25 -18.90
C GLU A 375 -12.97 -15.78 -17.55
N ARG A 376 -12.29 -16.09 -16.44
CA ARG A 376 -12.78 -15.83 -15.07
C ARG A 376 -11.97 -14.80 -14.28
N ARG A 377 -11.23 -13.95 -14.99
CA ARG A 377 -10.31 -12.95 -14.41
C ARG A 377 -10.99 -11.81 -13.65
N GLY A 378 -12.30 -11.61 -13.78
CA GLY A 378 -13.01 -10.49 -13.15
C GLY A 378 -12.43 -9.15 -13.61
N GLY A 379 -12.16 -8.24 -12.67
CA GLY A 379 -11.51 -6.94 -12.90
C GLY A 379 -10.01 -7.00 -13.24
N PHE A 380 -9.39 -8.19 -13.32
CA PHE A 380 -8.01 -8.31 -13.76
C PHE A 380 -7.87 -8.24 -15.29
N VAL A 381 -6.90 -7.46 -15.75
CA VAL A 381 -6.52 -7.28 -17.14
C VAL A 381 -5.21 -8.02 -17.40
N ARG A 382 -5.19 -8.95 -18.37
CA ARG A 382 -3.96 -9.69 -18.71
C ARG A 382 -3.03 -8.81 -19.55
N ILE A 383 -1.97 -8.29 -18.94
CA ILE A 383 -0.99 -7.42 -19.61
C ILE A 383 0.13 -8.22 -20.27
N PHE A 384 0.37 -9.46 -19.81
CA PHE A 384 1.28 -10.41 -20.47
C PHE A 384 0.77 -11.87 -20.28
N PRO A 385 0.76 -12.71 -21.33
CA PRO A 385 1.04 -12.39 -22.73
C PRO A 385 -0.19 -11.79 -23.44
N SER A 386 0.07 -10.87 -24.35
CA SER A 386 -0.84 -10.35 -25.37
C SER A 386 -0.08 -10.23 -26.70
N PRO A 387 -0.75 -10.04 -27.86
CA PRO A 387 -0.06 -9.84 -29.13
C PRO A 387 0.96 -8.69 -29.10
N LYS A 388 0.58 -7.55 -28.51
CA LYS A 388 1.44 -6.36 -28.39
C LYS A 388 2.56 -6.58 -27.37
N SER A 389 2.26 -7.16 -26.21
CA SER A 389 3.29 -7.41 -25.19
C SER A 389 4.31 -8.45 -25.69
N TRP A 390 3.89 -9.45 -26.46
CA TRP A 390 4.82 -10.43 -27.03
C TRP A 390 5.80 -9.78 -28.01
N GLU A 391 5.28 -8.94 -28.91
CA GLU A 391 6.11 -8.17 -29.86
C GLU A 391 7.16 -7.31 -29.14
N LEU A 392 6.76 -6.62 -28.06
CA LEU A 392 7.65 -5.72 -27.33
C LEU A 392 8.64 -6.45 -26.41
N TYR A 393 8.20 -7.54 -25.77
CA TYR A 393 8.93 -8.14 -24.64
C TYR A 393 9.55 -9.51 -24.90
N SER A 394 9.24 -10.17 -26.03
CA SER A 394 9.85 -11.48 -26.35
C SER A 394 11.38 -11.41 -26.44
N GLN A 395 11.95 -10.27 -26.83
CA GLN A 395 13.40 -10.02 -26.86
C GLN A 395 14.10 -10.08 -25.48
N TYR A 396 13.34 -10.01 -24.38
CA TYR A 396 13.87 -10.17 -23.03
C TYR A 396 13.84 -11.63 -22.56
N LEU A 397 13.26 -12.53 -23.34
CA LEU A 397 13.18 -13.97 -23.05
C LEU A 397 14.26 -14.73 -23.85
N ASP A 398 14.84 -15.75 -23.23
CA ASP A 398 15.71 -16.69 -23.94
C ASP A 398 14.91 -17.46 -24.99
N MET A 399 15.44 -17.56 -26.20
CA MET A 399 14.73 -18.19 -27.32
C MET A 399 14.49 -19.68 -27.09
N ILE A 400 15.40 -20.37 -26.40
CA ILE A 400 15.35 -21.83 -26.19
C ILE A 400 14.49 -22.16 -24.98
N THR A 401 14.75 -21.52 -23.85
CA THR A 401 14.15 -21.85 -22.56
C THR A 401 12.95 -20.99 -22.19
N GLY A 402 12.73 -19.87 -22.87
CA GLY A 402 11.68 -18.91 -22.52
C GLY A 402 11.91 -18.18 -21.19
N THR A 403 13.07 -18.36 -20.55
CA THR A 403 13.40 -17.75 -19.27
C THR A 403 13.91 -16.33 -19.48
N PRO A 404 13.48 -15.32 -18.69
CA PRO A 404 13.97 -13.94 -18.83
C PRO A 404 15.50 -13.82 -18.68
N MET A 405 16.14 -13.13 -19.62
CA MET A 405 17.60 -13.00 -19.70
C MET A 405 18.09 -11.73 -19.01
N MET A 406 19.03 -11.86 -18.08
CA MET A 406 19.66 -10.73 -17.39
C MET A 406 20.95 -10.23 -18.09
N SER A 407 21.60 -11.09 -18.87
CA SER A 407 22.84 -10.79 -19.59
C SER A 407 22.81 -11.38 -20.99
N ASP A 408 23.49 -10.73 -21.95
CA ASP A 408 23.62 -11.27 -23.29
C ASP A 408 24.54 -12.50 -23.32
N LEU A 409 24.16 -13.49 -24.13
CA LEU A 409 24.72 -14.85 -24.20
C LEU A 409 26.09 -14.94 -24.89
N ILE A 410 26.96 -13.94 -24.79
CA ILE A 410 28.25 -13.97 -25.50
C ILE A 410 29.30 -14.87 -24.78
N GLY A 411 29.03 -15.39 -23.57
CA GLY A 411 30.10 -15.92 -22.71
C GLY A 411 30.05 -17.37 -22.19
N LEU A 412 28.96 -18.15 -22.31
CA LEU A 412 28.95 -19.53 -21.77
C LEU A 412 28.40 -20.54 -22.78
N ARG A 413 29.33 -21.20 -23.49
CA ARG A 413 29.06 -22.51 -24.09
C ARG A 413 29.21 -23.58 -23.02
N LYS A 414 28.20 -24.47 -22.96
CA LYS A 414 28.10 -25.79 -22.30
C LYS A 414 27.39 -25.83 -20.94
N LEU A 415 26.12 -26.22 -20.97
CA LEU A 415 25.45 -27.15 -20.03
C LEU A 415 24.31 -27.90 -20.76
N PRO A 416 23.91 -29.09 -20.30
CA PRO A 416 23.52 -30.23 -21.13
C PRO A 416 22.13 -30.14 -21.77
N GLN A 417 21.97 -30.89 -22.85
CA GLN A 417 20.71 -31.17 -23.56
C GLN A 417 19.66 -31.80 -22.63
N GLN A 418 18.92 -30.97 -21.90
CA GLN A 418 17.52 -31.25 -21.61
C GLN A 418 16.71 -30.29 -22.49
N VAL A 419 15.83 -30.85 -23.32
CA VAL A 419 14.90 -30.09 -24.15
C VAL A 419 13.98 -29.31 -23.21
N ASN A 420 14.35 -28.08 -22.85
CA ASN A 420 13.43 -27.17 -22.20
C ASN A 420 12.54 -26.59 -23.30
N THR A 421 11.26 -26.94 -23.26
CA THR A 421 10.27 -26.28 -24.11
C THR A 421 10.13 -24.83 -23.68
N ASN A 422 10.20 -23.90 -24.63
CA ASN A 422 9.86 -22.51 -24.39
C ASN A 422 8.34 -22.38 -24.18
N HIS A 423 7.86 -22.58 -22.95
CA HIS A 423 6.43 -22.52 -22.65
C HIS A 423 5.82 -21.14 -22.92
N ASN A 424 6.61 -20.07 -22.80
CA ASN A 424 6.16 -18.72 -23.13
C ASN A 424 5.79 -18.61 -24.62
N LEU A 425 6.68 -19.07 -25.52
CA LEU A 425 6.45 -19.05 -26.97
C LEU A 425 5.30 -19.99 -27.34
N MET A 426 5.33 -21.22 -26.81
CA MET A 426 4.26 -22.19 -27.02
C MET A 426 2.90 -21.61 -26.62
N LEU A 427 2.80 -20.96 -25.46
CA LEU A 427 1.53 -20.41 -25.00
C LEU A 427 1.08 -19.27 -25.90
N HIS A 428 2.00 -18.40 -26.32
CA HIS A 428 1.68 -17.30 -27.24
C HIS A 428 1.11 -17.81 -28.56
N GLU A 429 1.74 -18.80 -29.20
CA GLU A 429 1.29 -19.35 -30.48
C GLU A 429 -0.08 -20.03 -30.38
N GLN A 430 -0.37 -20.69 -29.25
CA GLN A 430 -1.63 -21.39 -29.03
C GLN A 430 -2.79 -20.45 -28.66
N LEU A 431 -2.50 -19.31 -28.01
CA LEU A 431 -3.49 -18.27 -27.73
C LEU A 431 -3.74 -17.38 -28.95
N PHE A 432 -2.70 -17.11 -29.75
CA PHE A 432 -2.74 -16.13 -30.85
C PHE A 432 -2.18 -16.68 -32.18
N PRO A 433 -2.80 -17.71 -32.78
CA PRO A 433 -2.29 -18.35 -34.00
C PRO A 433 -2.26 -17.40 -35.21
N ALA A 434 -1.16 -17.44 -35.98
CA ALA A 434 -0.87 -16.54 -37.10
C ALA A 434 -1.94 -16.55 -38.22
N ALA A 435 -2.60 -17.69 -38.46
CA ALA A 435 -3.68 -17.81 -39.45
C ALA A 435 -4.88 -16.89 -39.17
N SER A 436 -5.06 -16.47 -37.91
CA SER A 436 -6.12 -15.54 -37.50
C SER A 436 -5.80 -14.09 -37.88
N ARG A 437 -4.52 -13.76 -38.14
CA ARG A 437 -4.11 -12.41 -38.58
C ARG A 437 -4.36 -12.19 -40.09
N VAL A 438 -4.40 -13.27 -40.88
CA VAL A 438 -4.50 -13.23 -42.36
C VAL A 438 -5.96 -13.30 -42.85
N THR A 439 -6.85 -13.94 -42.09
CA THR A 439 -8.23 -14.25 -42.52
C THR A 439 -9.29 -13.23 -42.10
N GLY A 440 -8.92 -12.13 -41.46
CA GLY A 440 -9.87 -11.12 -40.94
C GLY A 440 -10.75 -11.60 -39.78
N PHE A 441 -10.66 -12.88 -39.38
CA PHE A 441 -11.28 -13.41 -38.16
C PHE A 441 -10.45 -13.00 -36.93
N ILE A 442 -10.77 -11.82 -36.39
CA ILE A 442 -10.19 -11.35 -35.13
C ILE A 442 -10.71 -12.23 -34.00
N ILE A 443 -9.80 -12.88 -33.26
CA ILE A 443 -10.13 -13.66 -32.06
C ILE A 443 -10.84 -12.72 -31.06
N PRO A 444 -11.95 -13.12 -30.40
CA PRO A 444 -12.64 -12.27 -29.41
C PRO A 444 -11.69 -11.70 -28.34
N GLU A 445 -10.67 -12.47 -27.96
CA GLU A 445 -9.60 -12.10 -27.02
C GLU A 445 -8.71 -10.94 -27.50
N VAL A 446 -8.66 -10.63 -28.80
CA VAL A 446 -7.89 -9.51 -29.38
C VAL A 446 -8.76 -8.26 -29.55
N THR A 447 -10.03 -8.41 -29.96
CA THR A 447 -10.99 -7.30 -30.12
C THR A 447 -11.44 -6.73 -28.77
N LEU A 448 -11.63 -7.58 -27.76
CA LEU A 448 -11.93 -7.15 -26.39
C LEU A 448 -10.74 -6.49 -25.70
N ASP A 449 -9.50 -6.61 -26.20
CA ASP A 449 -8.32 -6.27 -25.40
C ASP A 449 -7.71 -4.90 -25.72
N ARG A 450 -7.85 -4.34 -26.93
CA ARG A 450 -7.23 -3.01 -27.19
C ARG A 450 -8.04 -1.83 -26.69
N LEU A 451 -9.22 -1.60 -27.28
CA LEU A 451 -10.05 -0.44 -26.92
C LEU A 451 -10.72 -0.63 -25.55
N SER A 452 -11.12 -1.86 -25.19
CA SER A 452 -11.79 -2.07 -23.89
C SER A 452 -10.85 -2.06 -22.68
N ARG A 453 -9.53 -2.29 -22.82
CA ARG A 453 -8.62 -2.30 -21.67
C ARG A 453 -8.46 -0.91 -21.05
N TYR A 454 -8.20 0.11 -21.87
CA TYR A 454 -8.01 1.48 -21.36
C TYR A 454 -9.33 2.10 -20.90
N GLU A 455 -10.43 1.78 -21.59
CA GLU A 455 -11.79 2.12 -21.13
C GLU A 455 -12.15 1.49 -19.78
N ARG A 456 -11.59 0.31 -19.44
CA ARG A 456 -11.79 -0.31 -18.12
C ARG A 456 -11.10 0.47 -17.01
N TYR A 457 -9.86 0.92 -17.21
CA TYR A 457 -9.13 1.70 -16.20
C TYR A 457 -9.82 3.04 -15.87
N GLU A 458 -10.64 3.56 -16.79
CA GLU A 458 -11.35 4.83 -16.63
C GLU A 458 -12.82 4.67 -16.29
N ARG A 459 -13.31 3.43 -16.26
CA ARG A 459 -14.68 3.14 -15.88
C ARG A 459 -14.82 3.40 -14.40
N ALA A 460 -15.58 4.44 -14.05
CA ALA A 460 -16.03 4.64 -12.68
C ALA A 460 -16.69 3.36 -12.17
N LEU A 461 -16.48 3.04 -10.91
CA LEU A 461 -17.18 1.97 -10.20
C LEU A 461 -18.68 2.35 -10.18
N VAL A 462 -19.41 1.97 -11.23
CA VAL A 462 -20.85 2.14 -11.54
C VAL A 462 -21.64 3.23 -10.76
N LYS A 463 -22.02 4.29 -11.51
CA LYS A 463 -23.09 5.30 -11.37
C LYS A 463 -23.11 6.28 -10.18
N GLY A 464 -22.76 7.53 -10.49
CA GLY A 464 -23.26 8.75 -9.83
C GLY A 464 -22.45 10.01 -10.16
N HIS A 465 -22.90 10.81 -11.12
CA HIS A 465 -22.45 12.20 -11.38
C HIS A 465 -22.58 13.07 -10.10
N LYS A 466 -21.82 14.13 -9.80
CA LYS A 466 -21.29 15.28 -10.56
C LYS A 466 -20.13 15.91 -9.76
N GLN A 467 -19.25 16.61 -10.48
CA GLN A 467 -18.23 17.55 -10.00
C GLN A 467 -18.57 18.27 -8.68
N SER A 468 -17.60 18.34 -7.76
CA SER A 468 -17.30 19.57 -7.03
C SER A 468 -15.97 19.48 -6.27
N LEU A 469 -14.92 20.03 -6.87
CA LEU A 469 -13.95 20.84 -6.14
C LEU A 469 -14.44 22.28 -6.22
N ASP A 470 -15.52 22.61 -5.51
CA ASP A 470 -15.67 23.84 -4.73
C ASP A 470 -17.10 24.00 -4.17
N ARG A 471 -17.10 24.36 -2.87
CA ARG A 471 -18.08 25.15 -2.10
C ARG A 471 -19.39 24.55 -1.60
N GLU A 472 -19.63 24.93 -0.33
CA GLU A 472 -20.91 25.09 0.38
C GLU A 472 -21.54 23.84 1.03
N ASN A 473 -20.90 23.36 2.11
CA ASN A 473 -21.58 22.57 3.15
C ASN A 473 -21.20 23.04 4.57
N LYS A 474 -21.10 24.35 4.78
CA LYS A 474 -20.84 24.90 6.13
C LYS A 474 -22.10 24.95 7.01
N GLU A 475 -23.30 25.01 6.45
CA GLU A 475 -24.50 25.27 7.25
C GLU A 475 -25.14 24.01 7.88
N ASN A 476 -24.97 22.82 7.31
CA ASN A 476 -25.53 21.58 7.88
C ASN A 476 -24.62 20.87 8.90
N VAL A 477 -23.31 21.17 8.90
CA VAL A 477 -22.34 20.56 9.83
C VAL A 477 -22.40 21.19 11.23
N ASP A 478 -22.66 22.51 11.31
CA ASP A 478 -22.71 23.23 12.59
C ASP A 478 -23.85 22.76 13.52
N ILE A 479 -24.97 22.32 12.94
CA ILE A 479 -26.15 21.84 13.66
C ILE A 479 -25.87 20.47 14.31
N ASP A 480 -25.22 19.55 13.59
CA ASP A 480 -24.85 18.24 14.12
C ASP A 480 -23.63 18.30 15.05
N MET A 481 -22.69 19.23 14.82
CA MET A 481 -21.52 19.46 15.69
C MET A 481 -21.94 19.84 17.12
N HIS A 482 -22.84 20.82 17.27
CA HIS A 482 -23.33 21.23 18.59
C HIS A 482 -24.05 20.10 19.32
N LYS A 483 -24.76 19.24 18.58
CA LYS A 483 -25.47 18.08 19.13
C LYS A 483 -24.51 17.04 19.71
N TYR A 484 -23.47 16.64 18.97
CA TYR A 484 -22.50 15.66 19.47
C TYR A 484 -21.65 16.20 20.60
N LYS A 485 -21.24 17.48 20.52
CA LYS A 485 -20.54 18.20 21.59
C LYS A 485 -21.34 18.15 22.89
N ASN A 486 -22.60 18.58 22.85
CA ASN A 486 -23.46 18.63 24.04
C ASN A 486 -23.65 17.24 24.65
N GLN A 487 -23.82 16.20 23.83
CA GLN A 487 -23.97 14.82 24.30
C GLN A 487 -22.69 14.27 24.97
N VAL A 488 -21.50 14.52 24.39
CA VAL A 488 -20.23 14.09 25.00
C VAL A 488 -19.99 14.83 26.32
N ILE A 489 -20.13 16.17 26.32
CA ILE A 489 -19.91 16.99 27.52
C ILE A 489 -20.89 16.61 28.62
N GLN A 490 -22.18 16.47 28.31
CA GLN A 490 -23.19 16.06 29.26
C GLN A 490 -22.89 14.67 29.84
N SER A 491 -22.55 13.69 29.00
CA SER A 491 -22.17 12.36 29.46
C SER A 491 -20.94 12.39 30.38
N MET A 492 -19.95 13.25 30.11
CA MET A 492 -18.79 13.41 30.98
C MET A 492 -19.11 14.14 32.30
N GLN A 493 -20.04 15.09 32.28
CA GLN A 493 -20.55 15.77 33.47
C GLN A 493 -21.37 14.82 34.38
N GLU A 494 -22.08 13.86 33.78
CA GLU A 494 -22.78 12.77 34.47
C GLU A 494 -21.82 11.71 35.06
N GLY A 495 -20.51 11.89 34.86
CA GLY A 495 -19.46 11.08 35.48
C GLY A 495 -18.92 9.94 34.61
N ASN A 496 -19.36 9.83 33.35
CA ASN A 496 -18.79 8.88 32.39
C ASN A 496 -17.42 9.35 31.93
N LYS A 497 -16.46 8.44 31.87
CA LYS A 497 -15.06 8.75 31.53
C LYS A 497 -14.79 8.46 30.06
N LEU A 498 -13.78 9.10 29.47
CA LEU A 498 -13.24 8.60 28.21
C LEU A 498 -12.39 7.36 28.49
N SER A 499 -12.48 6.37 27.61
CA SER A 499 -11.56 5.25 27.61
C SER A 499 -10.12 5.75 27.43
N PRO A 500 -9.10 4.99 27.88
CA PRO A 500 -7.70 5.36 27.64
C PRO A 500 -7.39 5.56 26.14
N GLY A 501 -7.99 4.77 25.25
CA GLY A 501 -7.83 4.92 23.80
C GLY A 501 -8.43 6.23 23.28
N GLU A 502 -9.65 6.58 23.69
CA GLU A 502 -10.32 7.81 23.28
C GLU A 502 -9.65 9.07 23.82
N ALA A 503 -9.25 9.06 25.10
CA ALA A 503 -8.54 10.19 25.71
C ALA A 503 -7.22 10.47 24.97
N ARG A 504 -6.51 9.40 24.57
CA ARG A 504 -5.31 9.53 23.76
C ARG A 504 -5.61 10.02 22.35
N LYS A 505 -6.67 9.52 21.69
CA LYS A 505 -7.09 10.01 20.36
C LYS A 505 -7.42 11.52 20.39
N ALA A 506 -8.11 11.98 21.43
CA ALA A 506 -8.42 13.40 21.64
C ALA A 506 -7.16 14.25 21.87
N PHE A 507 -6.24 13.78 22.71
CA PHE A 507 -4.97 14.48 22.95
C PHE A 507 -4.09 14.53 21.70
N GLY A 508 -4.04 13.46 20.92
CA GLY A 508 -3.34 13.42 19.63
C GLY A 508 -3.91 14.44 18.63
N LEU A 509 -5.23 14.54 18.52
CA LEU A 509 -5.89 15.55 17.68
C LEU A 509 -5.61 16.98 18.16
N TYR A 510 -5.63 17.22 19.47
CA TYR A 510 -5.28 18.51 20.07
C TYR A 510 -3.83 18.91 19.74
N LEU A 511 -2.87 17.99 19.90
CA LEU A 511 -1.48 18.22 19.49
C LEU A 511 -1.35 18.48 17.98
N GLY A 512 -2.21 17.87 17.16
CA GLY A 512 -2.30 18.17 15.72
C GLY A 512 -2.71 19.62 15.42
N TYR A 513 -3.68 20.17 16.15
CA TYR A 513 -4.05 21.59 16.04
C TYR A 513 -2.90 22.52 16.47
N ILE A 514 -2.19 22.19 17.55
CA ILE A 514 -1.01 22.94 18.00
C ILE A 514 0.11 22.88 16.94
N LEU A 515 0.35 21.70 16.35
CA LEU A 515 1.31 21.53 15.26
C LEU A 515 0.97 22.44 14.07
N ARG A 516 -0.30 22.56 13.71
CA ARG A 516 -0.74 23.47 12.64
C ARG A 516 -0.45 24.92 12.97
N LYS A 517 -0.69 25.36 14.21
CA LYS A 517 -0.39 26.75 14.66
C LYS A 517 1.11 27.07 14.56
N ILE A 518 1.98 26.17 15.01
CA ILE A 518 3.43 26.42 15.00
C ILE A 518 4.07 26.22 13.62
N SER A 519 3.37 25.59 12.67
CA SER A 519 3.85 25.39 11.30
C SER A 519 3.51 26.56 10.36
N GLN A 520 2.75 27.55 10.82
CA GLN A 520 2.40 28.74 10.04
C GLN A 520 3.54 29.76 10.00
N SER A 521 3.57 30.58 8.94
CA SER A 521 4.62 31.58 8.68
C SER A 521 4.77 32.65 9.79
N ASN A 522 3.72 32.84 10.59
CA ASN A 522 3.61 33.82 11.67
C ASN A 522 3.48 33.14 13.05
N ALA A 523 4.14 31.99 13.26
CA ALA A 523 4.07 31.25 14.51
C ALA A 523 4.49 32.10 15.71
N ASP A 524 3.70 32.07 16.78
CA ASP A 524 4.01 32.73 18.05
C ASP A 524 5.21 32.05 18.74
N PRO A 525 6.35 32.76 18.93
CA PRO A 525 7.53 32.20 19.59
C PRO A 525 7.24 31.63 20.99
N ALA A 526 6.29 32.22 21.74
CA ALA A 526 5.94 31.74 23.07
C ALA A 526 5.24 30.37 23.01
N CYS A 527 4.40 30.15 22.00
CA CYS A 527 3.76 28.86 21.75
C CYS A 527 4.80 27.78 21.40
N CYS A 528 5.79 28.11 20.57
CA CYS A 528 6.90 27.22 20.24
C CYS A 528 7.71 26.81 21.48
N ASP A 529 8.02 27.75 22.37
CA ASP A 529 8.77 27.47 23.60
C ASP A 529 7.99 26.58 24.58
N LEU A 530 6.66 26.74 24.64
CA LEU A 530 5.78 25.88 25.41
C LEU A 530 5.77 24.44 24.87
N VAL A 531 5.65 24.28 23.55
CA VAL A 531 5.73 22.96 22.88
C VAL A 531 7.10 22.32 23.12
N MET A 532 8.18 23.10 23.07
CA MET A 532 9.54 22.62 23.35
C MET A 532 9.69 22.08 24.77
N LYS A 533 9.17 22.80 25.76
CA LYS A 533 9.14 22.33 27.16
C LYS A 533 8.32 21.06 27.31
N PHE A 534 7.15 21.00 26.65
CA PHE A 534 6.33 19.79 26.62
C PHE A 534 7.11 18.60 26.05
N LEU A 535 7.71 18.72 24.87
CA LEU A 535 8.47 17.64 24.23
C LEU A 535 9.67 17.18 25.07
N GLN A 536 10.37 18.11 25.72
CA GLN A 536 11.46 17.80 26.63
C GLN A 536 10.98 16.89 27.77
N HIS A 537 9.83 17.20 28.38
CA HIS A 537 9.27 16.44 29.50
C HIS A 537 8.56 15.15 29.07
N SER A 538 7.94 15.12 27.89
CA SER A 538 7.18 13.97 27.38
C SER A 538 8.02 12.98 26.58
N SER A 539 9.30 13.27 26.34
CA SER A 539 10.24 12.39 25.64
C SER A 539 10.34 10.98 26.25
N CYS A 540 10.19 10.86 27.57
CA CYS A 540 10.22 9.60 28.31
C CYS A 540 8.85 8.94 28.52
N SER A 541 7.77 9.52 27.99
CA SER A 541 6.39 9.05 28.22
C SER A 541 5.93 8.01 27.19
N LEU A 542 6.62 7.92 26.04
CA LEU A 542 6.35 6.94 24.99
C LEU A 542 7.06 5.61 25.29
N ARG A 543 6.46 4.49 24.88
CA ARG A 543 7.12 3.16 24.93
C ARG A 543 8.26 3.08 23.91
N THR A 544 8.10 3.73 22.76
CA THR A 544 9.14 3.86 21.74
C THR A 544 10.06 5.03 22.10
N PRO A 545 11.39 4.86 22.17
CA PRO A 545 12.29 5.94 22.54
C PRO A 545 12.18 7.09 21.53
N PHE A 546 11.86 8.28 22.04
CA PHE A 546 11.83 9.52 21.28
C PHE A 546 13.10 10.32 21.57
N LEU A 547 13.91 10.56 20.54
CA LEU A 547 15.15 11.33 20.63
C LEU A 547 14.83 12.83 20.48
N PHE A 548 14.65 13.50 21.63
CA PHE A 548 14.50 14.94 21.69
C PHE A 548 15.86 15.64 21.55
N THR A 549 15.92 16.73 20.77
CA THR A 549 17.13 17.54 20.61
C THR A 549 16.82 19.01 20.87
N LEU A 550 17.62 19.69 21.69
CA LEU A 550 17.46 21.14 21.87
C LEU A 550 18.00 21.89 20.65
N PRO A 551 17.21 22.76 19.99
CA PRO A 551 17.67 23.65 18.94
C PRO A 551 18.78 24.57 19.48
N CYS A 552 19.79 24.83 18.65
CA CYS A 552 20.86 25.76 19.00
C CYS A 552 20.29 27.18 19.23
N SER A 553 20.70 27.85 20.30
CA SER A 553 20.26 29.21 20.65
C SER A 553 20.66 30.29 19.64
N LYS A 554 21.51 29.96 18.65
CA LYS A 554 21.94 30.85 17.58
C LYS A 554 21.02 30.83 16.34
N LEU A 555 20.01 29.96 16.32
CA LEU A 555 19.09 29.82 15.20
C LEU A 555 18.03 30.94 15.22
N SER A 556 17.54 31.33 14.03
CA SER A 556 16.43 32.29 13.94
C SER A 556 15.16 31.70 14.56
N ASP A 557 14.24 32.55 15.01
CA ASP A 557 12.96 32.08 15.59
C ASP A 557 12.14 31.25 14.59
N LYS A 558 12.28 31.53 13.30
CA LYS A 558 11.69 30.72 12.22
C LYS A 558 12.29 29.31 12.14
N ASP A 559 13.62 29.21 12.22
CA ASP A 559 14.31 27.91 12.19
C ASP A 559 14.02 27.10 13.45
N ARG A 560 13.94 27.76 14.61
CA ARG A 560 13.54 27.15 15.88
C ARG A 560 12.12 26.61 15.80
N ALA A 561 11.17 27.41 15.32
CA ALA A 561 9.78 26.99 15.14
C ALA A 561 9.67 25.78 14.19
N ALA A 562 10.43 25.77 13.08
CA ALA A 562 10.48 24.63 12.15
C ALA A 562 11.03 23.36 12.81
N ILE A 563 12.11 23.46 13.60
CA ILE A 563 12.65 22.32 14.34
C ILE A 563 11.66 21.83 15.41
N THR A 564 10.99 22.74 16.12
CA THR A 564 9.95 22.40 17.10
C THR A 564 8.76 21.70 16.45
N ALA A 565 8.28 22.21 15.32
CA ALA A 565 7.21 21.60 14.54
C ALA A 565 7.58 20.19 14.06
N LYS A 566 8.82 20.02 13.57
CA LYS A 566 9.35 18.71 13.21
C LYS A 566 9.35 17.74 14.40
N GLN A 567 9.90 18.15 15.54
CA GLN A 567 9.98 17.29 16.72
C GLN A 567 8.59 16.96 17.29
N LEU A 568 7.64 17.90 17.23
CA LEU A 568 6.25 17.65 17.60
C LEU A 568 5.57 16.67 16.64
N SER A 569 5.80 16.81 15.32
CA SER A 569 5.33 15.87 14.31
C SER A 569 5.87 14.46 14.54
N ASP A 570 7.18 14.34 14.82
CA ASP A 570 7.85 13.07 15.10
C ASP A 570 7.27 12.42 16.39
N PHE A 571 7.08 13.22 17.46
CA PHE A 571 6.43 12.78 18.70
C PHE A 571 4.98 12.33 18.46
N LEU A 572 4.20 13.13 17.73
CA LEU A 572 2.79 12.86 17.46
C LEU A 572 2.62 11.58 16.64
N HIS A 573 3.52 11.33 15.68
CA HIS A 573 3.54 10.08 14.92
C HIS A 573 3.73 8.86 15.83
N LEU A 574 4.70 8.90 16.75
CA LEU A 574 4.94 7.82 17.70
C LEU A 574 3.77 7.67 18.69
N TYR A 575 3.26 8.78 19.20
CA TYR A 575 2.14 8.83 20.15
C TYR A 575 0.87 8.23 19.56
N ASN A 576 0.50 8.61 18.34
CA ASN A 576 -0.68 8.09 17.65
C ASN A 576 -0.53 6.61 17.30
N ARG A 577 0.68 6.18 16.91
CA ARG A 577 0.99 4.77 16.68
C ARG A 577 0.84 3.92 17.95
N GLU A 578 1.27 4.43 19.10
CA GLU A 578 1.02 3.75 20.38
C GLU A 578 -0.46 3.77 20.75
N THR A 579 -1.17 4.85 20.42
CA THR A 579 -2.62 5.00 20.68
C THR A 579 -3.46 3.96 19.94
N ASP A 580 -3.07 3.57 18.73
CA ASP A 580 -3.70 2.46 17.99
C ASP A 580 -3.65 1.12 18.77
N LEU A 581 -2.70 0.93 19.71
CA LEU A 581 -2.64 -0.27 20.57
C LEU A 581 -3.69 -0.27 21.70
N TYR A 582 -4.33 0.87 21.96
CA TYR A 582 -5.34 1.05 23.00
C TYR A 582 -6.77 1.04 22.43
N GLU A 583 -6.93 0.62 21.17
CA GLU A 583 -8.24 0.55 20.53
C GLU A 583 -9.14 -0.46 21.24
N ASP A 584 -10.21 0.05 21.85
CA ASP A 584 -11.21 -0.75 22.55
C ASP A 584 -12.43 -0.89 21.64
N THR A 585 -12.71 -2.11 21.19
CA THR A 585 -13.86 -2.41 20.32
C THR A 585 -15.16 -2.60 21.10
N VAL A 586 -15.08 -2.60 22.43
CA VAL A 586 -16.21 -2.88 23.33
C VAL A 586 -16.41 -1.68 24.24
N ASP A 587 -17.64 -1.16 24.29
CA ASP A 587 -18.01 -0.09 25.21
C ASP A 587 -17.94 -0.59 26.66
N ARG A 588 -17.16 0.09 27.51
CA ARG A 588 -17.02 -0.29 28.93
C ARG A 588 -18.10 0.40 29.77
N PRO A 589 -18.55 -0.21 30.88
CA PRO A 589 -19.47 0.45 31.80
C PRO A 589 -18.84 1.73 32.37
N ARG A 590 -19.63 2.82 32.46
CA ARG A 590 -19.19 4.17 32.88
C ARG A 590 -18.18 4.85 31.94
N THR A 591 -18.18 4.48 30.67
CA THR A 591 -17.43 5.20 29.63
C THR A 591 -18.35 5.82 28.59
N VAL A 592 -17.91 6.92 27.96
CA VAL A 592 -18.63 7.50 26.82
C VAL A 592 -18.66 6.46 25.70
N PRO A 593 -19.80 6.23 25.01
CA PRO A 593 -19.86 5.25 23.93
C PRO A 593 -18.88 5.58 22.80
N ASN A 594 -18.10 4.59 22.36
CA ASN A 594 -17.01 4.78 21.39
C ASN A 594 -17.50 5.40 20.08
N LYS A 595 -18.67 4.97 19.59
CA LYS A 595 -19.28 5.50 18.36
C LYS A 595 -19.68 6.97 18.50
N LEU A 596 -20.13 7.39 19.68
CA LEU A 596 -20.54 8.76 19.95
C LEU A 596 -19.31 9.67 20.03
N PHE A 597 -18.24 9.21 20.69
CA PHE A 597 -16.99 9.97 20.77
C PHE A 597 -16.27 10.06 19.41
N GLN A 598 -16.32 9.02 18.58
CA GLN A 598 -15.76 9.08 17.22
C GLN A 598 -16.43 10.15 16.36
N LYS A 599 -17.77 10.28 16.44
CA LYS A 599 -18.50 11.35 15.75
C LYS A 599 -18.13 12.75 16.27
N PHE A 600 -17.92 12.88 17.58
CA PHE A 600 -17.41 14.12 18.16
C PHE A 600 -16.01 14.45 17.64
N LEU A 601 -15.07 13.50 17.66
CA LEU A 601 -13.69 13.72 17.20
C LEU A 601 -13.61 14.15 15.73
N ALA A 602 -14.52 13.66 14.88
CA ALA A 602 -14.56 14.02 13.46
C ALA A 602 -14.88 15.52 13.23
N ALA A 603 -15.57 16.17 14.17
CA ALA A 603 -16.02 17.56 14.04
C ALA A 603 -15.45 18.48 15.15
N ALA A 604 -14.59 17.98 16.04
CA ALA A 604 -14.15 18.72 17.22
C ALA A 604 -13.21 19.89 16.87
N SER A 605 -13.53 21.08 17.38
CA SER A 605 -12.61 22.23 17.36
C SER A 605 -11.51 22.09 18.42
N GLU A 606 -10.47 22.91 18.32
CA GLU A 606 -9.39 22.97 19.32
C GLU A 606 -9.95 23.21 20.74
N GLN A 607 -10.94 24.11 20.87
CA GLN A 607 -11.56 24.43 22.16
C GLN A 607 -12.36 23.24 22.70
N ASP A 608 -13.04 22.48 21.84
CA ASP A 608 -13.83 21.33 22.26
C ASP A 608 -12.94 20.21 22.80
N LEU A 609 -11.80 19.98 22.15
CA LEU A 609 -10.80 19.02 22.61
C LEU A 609 -10.18 19.47 23.94
N ASP A 610 -9.88 20.76 24.09
CA ASP A 610 -9.39 21.34 25.35
C ASP A 610 -10.39 21.11 26.49
N ASP A 611 -11.67 21.46 26.29
CA ASP A 611 -12.72 21.29 27.29
C ASP A 611 -12.88 19.82 27.73
N VAL A 612 -12.87 18.88 26.77
CA VAL A 612 -12.97 17.43 27.04
C VAL A 612 -11.74 16.90 27.78
N LEU A 613 -10.53 17.33 27.41
CA LEU A 613 -9.28 16.93 28.07
C LEU A 613 -9.20 17.49 29.49
N ILE A 614 -9.71 18.70 29.73
CA ILE A 614 -9.85 19.30 31.06
C ILE A 614 -10.82 18.48 31.92
N LEU A 615 -12.00 18.14 31.38
CA LEU A 615 -12.98 17.30 32.09
C LEU A 615 -12.40 15.92 32.43
N GLN A 616 -11.70 15.29 31.49
CA GLN A 616 -11.04 14.00 31.72
C GLN A 616 -9.98 14.10 32.82
N THR A 617 -9.17 15.17 32.83
CA THR A 617 -8.16 15.42 33.86
C THR A 617 -8.80 15.65 35.23
N ARG A 618 -9.95 16.34 35.29
CA ARG A 618 -10.74 16.51 36.54
C ARG A 618 -11.29 15.16 37.04
N LEU A 619 -11.84 14.33 36.16
CA LEU A 619 -12.41 13.02 36.51
C LEU A 619 -11.36 12.00 36.99
N TYR A 620 -10.13 12.06 36.46
CA TYR A 620 -9.02 11.19 36.85
C TYR A 620 -8.08 11.79 37.91
N LYS A 621 -8.20 13.09 38.20
CA LYS A 621 -7.26 13.88 39.02
C LYS A 621 -5.80 13.76 38.56
N CYS A 622 -5.57 13.42 37.30
CA CYS A 622 -4.25 13.31 36.69
C CYS A 622 -4.35 13.29 35.16
N ALA A 623 -3.23 13.59 34.48
CA ALA A 623 -3.10 13.50 33.02
C ALA A 623 -2.57 12.12 32.54
N HIS A 624 -2.36 11.17 33.46
CA HIS A 624 -1.79 9.84 33.12
C HIS A 624 -2.68 9.02 32.19
N SER A 625 -3.98 9.33 32.13
CA SER A 625 -4.94 8.63 31.25
C SER A 625 -4.61 8.80 29.77
N PHE A 626 -4.00 9.92 29.36
CA PHE A 626 -3.58 10.16 27.98
C PHE A 626 -2.06 10.32 27.80
N LEU A 627 -1.27 10.63 28.83
CA LEU A 627 0.20 10.74 28.70
C LEU A 627 0.98 9.42 28.84
N GLY A 628 0.37 8.34 29.36
CA GLY A 628 1.03 7.03 29.52
C GLY A 628 1.74 6.83 30.86
N ARG A 629 1.95 5.57 31.27
CA ARG A 629 2.74 5.17 32.46
C ARG A 629 4.17 4.87 32.03
N SER A 630 5.16 5.66 32.46
CA SER A 630 6.56 5.19 32.48
C SER A 630 6.82 4.47 33.81
N GLY A 631 7.48 3.31 33.75
CA GLY A 631 7.77 2.42 34.89
C GLY A 631 8.79 2.94 35.91
N PHE A 632 8.91 4.26 36.09
CA PHE A 632 9.80 4.91 37.06
C PHE A 632 9.08 6.05 37.81
N ALA A 633 7.79 5.86 38.12
CA ALA A 633 7.00 6.82 38.89
C ALA A 633 7.23 6.70 40.41
N GLY A 634 8.50 6.62 40.82
CA GLY A 634 8.91 6.80 42.22
C GLY A 634 9.14 8.26 42.61
N SER A 635 9.19 9.21 41.64
CA SER A 635 9.53 10.60 41.95
C SER A 635 8.98 11.64 40.95
N LEU A 636 7.73 11.51 40.52
CA LEU A 636 7.03 12.59 39.79
C LEU A 636 5.93 13.18 40.66
N ARG A 637 6.33 13.86 41.75
CA ARG A 637 5.52 14.96 42.30
C ARG A 637 5.78 16.18 41.42
N GLY A 638 4.81 16.59 40.61
CA GLY A 638 5.00 17.78 39.80
C GLY A 638 3.72 18.26 39.15
N ALA A 639 3.11 19.27 39.76
CA ALA A 639 1.99 20.07 39.25
C ALA A 639 2.30 20.86 37.95
N ASN A 640 3.39 20.56 37.22
CA ASN A 640 3.99 21.44 36.21
C ASN A 640 3.92 20.93 34.76
N LEU A 641 3.46 19.70 34.49
CA LEU A 641 3.37 19.15 33.11
C LEU A 641 2.24 19.79 32.30
N LEU A 642 1.11 20.08 32.95
CA LEU A 642 -0.02 20.80 32.35
C LEU A 642 0.29 22.30 32.18
N GLY A 643 1.24 22.84 32.97
CA GLY A 643 1.79 24.20 32.95
C GLY A 643 2.41 24.66 31.63
N SER A 644 2.65 23.72 30.71
CA SER A 644 3.46 23.92 29.51
C SER A 644 2.66 23.97 28.21
N LEU A 645 1.32 23.97 28.27
CA LEU A 645 0.44 24.09 27.10
C LEU A 645 -0.36 25.41 27.14
N PRO A 646 -0.53 26.12 26.01
CA PRO A 646 -1.00 27.52 26.02
C PRO A 646 -2.40 27.76 26.60
N GLN A 647 -3.31 26.78 26.58
CA GLN A 647 -4.71 26.98 27.00
C GLN A 647 -5.16 26.12 28.19
N ILE A 648 -4.61 24.92 28.34
CA ILE A 648 -4.92 23.98 29.44
C ILE A 648 -4.59 24.59 30.83
N THR A 649 -3.73 25.62 30.89
CA THR A 649 -3.25 26.22 32.14
C THR A 649 -4.15 27.31 32.71
N SER A 650 -4.65 28.22 31.89
CA SER A 650 -5.41 29.40 32.35
C SER A 650 -6.65 29.03 33.17
N ARG A 651 -7.31 27.90 32.83
CA ARG A 651 -8.58 27.47 33.45
C ARG A 651 -8.45 26.31 34.44
N VAL A 652 -7.28 25.66 34.51
CA VAL A 652 -7.01 24.57 35.49
C VAL A 652 -6.47 25.15 36.80
N TYR A 653 -5.76 26.28 36.76
CA TYR A 653 -5.18 26.92 37.95
C TYR A 653 -6.21 27.60 38.88
N SER A 654 -7.42 27.90 38.40
CA SER A 654 -8.40 28.66 39.19
C SER A 654 -9.07 27.86 40.31
N ASN A 655 -9.03 26.52 40.29
CA ASN A 655 -9.87 25.68 41.18
C ASN A 655 -9.15 24.48 41.84
N ALA A 656 -7.82 24.37 41.76
CA ALA A 656 -7.07 23.24 42.33
C ALA A 656 -6.35 23.61 43.64
N ALA A 657 -7.11 24.08 44.63
CA ALA A 657 -6.64 24.27 46.00
C ALA A 657 -7.17 23.17 46.94
N VAL A 658 -7.04 21.89 46.58
CA VAL A 658 -7.22 20.77 47.55
C VAL A 658 -6.34 19.58 47.18
N THR A 659 -5.44 19.24 48.09
CA THR A 659 -4.64 18.00 48.15
C THR A 659 -5.54 16.76 48.19
N GLU A 660 -5.68 16.03 47.09
CA GLU A 660 -6.18 14.64 47.11
C GLU A 660 -5.40 13.75 46.12
N GLN A 661 -5.06 12.52 46.55
CA GLN A 661 -4.25 11.54 45.82
C GLN A 661 -4.91 11.03 44.51
N CYS A 662 -4.06 10.69 43.51
CA CYS A 662 -4.42 10.08 42.22
C CYS A 662 -5.29 8.82 42.41
N LYS A 663 -6.53 8.79 41.88
CA LYS A 663 -7.44 7.61 41.94
C LYS A 663 -7.07 6.48 40.96
N CYS A 664 -5.86 6.56 40.42
CA CYS A 664 -5.30 5.76 39.34
C CYS A 664 -4.83 4.36 39.79
N ASN A 665 -4.79 4.14 41.11
CA ASN A 665 -4.23 2.95 41.76
C ASN A 665 -5.28 1.98 42.34
N ASN A 666 -6.58 2.28 42.28
CA ASN A 666 -7.59 1.49 43.00
C ASN A 666 -8.24 0.34 42.21
N THR A 667 -7.61 -0.19 41.15
CA THR A 667 -8.18 -1.31 40.36
C THR A 667 -7.30 -2.56 40.27
N ILE A 668 -6.30 -2.69 41.15
CA ILE A 668 -5.60 -3.97 41.35
C ILE A 668 -5.85 -4.40 42.79
N ASN A 669 -7.03 -4.97 43.02
CA ASN A 669 -7.37 -5.92 44.08
C ASN A 669 -8.91 -5.95 44.22
N ARG A 670 -9.57 -6.65 43.29
CA ARG A 670 -10.72 -7.52 43.55
C ARG A 670 -10.96 -8.41 42.36
#